data_AF-A0A9P9RSC3-F1
#
_entry.id   AF-A0A9P9RSC3-F1
#
_cell.length_a   1.000
_cell.length_b   1.000
_cell.length_c   1.000
_cell.angle_alpha   90.00
_cell.angle_beta   90.00
_cell.angle_gamma   90.00
#
_symmetry.space_group_name_H-M   'P 1'
#
loop_
_entity.id
_entity.type
_entity.pdbx_description
1 polymer ?
#
loop_
_entity_poly.entity_id
_entity_poly.type
_entity_poly.pdbx_seq_one_letter_code
_entity_poly.pdbx_strand_id
1 'polypeptide(L)'
;MKISSTYLVLAGIYGVAAREALHTAIVSYSGEGHALTPQNNRNGWVNPEDLAPMPQCIAQQDQSTWLSAMTKCTSKRCTRHFGVICTHHQWLTQLSCLSNGFSPDVIEGYFPYCGRSVLAKAQLYLWIRTITGRTWLVDVGDANGLQNLSPASLAKGYTAVDVTYKAPTCLTGSVSALSIEPFQHVMASCSFTSISQHTGNAVRPWEYSESLRSMIALDFETVGYDLTGSLIRYGDYFDKECFCSAFTIDLEKEPCSGPGPGQMDLMKERLWVNATCGSTSLPDNWTDILKTTEFAYIPIEDWHWPMCVADMPKQVMELPDQCVTDACEINSSGYCKVKRAIDRACFCRDISYESCGGSCQIFKTRIDYIKWLHDLCGNLQDWHGLPDNWRQLAAPTPLDMIPWRWTLKPSNDSNIAYVTRLGSIRGTETCASNEWKLGSFALVNIATVLAVILSQRKGIRRVARGFLWHPHPWCWFFKGTLIAALQLLANWINAFLVQNTAGYKDIPVIQLMLLWCSIPRLAWLPILLIVQPFEEMSISAAASSLYAEMFLQFLSSYYMVMTVNYGWKHDFYFGGMEGAERGGLAKIMYAGAFMWFITIGLALGQLTRATRRMGKSRGSEEKPLMSSEGGDYAVYGTFSIKVQNNLVSQKASVELYAATVISMLVLWIGQWVFWGGFIGLSSEEFCPPKLGVLTVVWIAFSLAGATVAAT
;
A
#
# COMPACT_ATOMS: atom_id res chain seq x y z
N MET A 1 83.78 13.37 -16.15
CA MET A 1 85.25 13.50 -16.07
C MET A 1 85.57 14.35 -14.85
N LYS A 2 86.30 13.76 -13.89
CA LYS A 2 86.95 14.36 -12.70
C LYS A 2 86.03 14.86 -11.55
N ILE A 3 86.33 14.69 -10.26
CA ILE A 3 87.34 13.95 -9.46
C ILE A 3 86.88 14.11 -7.99
N SER A 4 86.95 13.01 -7.21
CA SER A 4 87.58 12.91 -5.88
C SER A 4 87.23 13.88 -4.73
N SER A 5 86.69 13.28 -3.66
CA SER A 5 87.36 13.05 -2.36
C SER A 5 87.55 14.15 -1.31
N THR A 6 87.33 13.69 -0.07
CA THR A 6 87.95 14.05 1.22
C THR A 6 87.58 15.38 1.88
N TYR A 7 86.92 15.31 3.05
CA TYR A 7 87.54 15.71 4.32
C TYR A 7 86.99 14.87 5.49
N LEU A 8 87.94 14.36 6.27
CA LEU A 8 87.84 13.55 7.47
C LEU A 8 88.42 14.43 8.58
N VAL A 9 87.69 14.76 9.65
CA VAL A 9 88.29 15.05 10.97
C VAL A 9 87.37 14.55 12.09
N LEU A 10 88.02 13.78 12.96
CA LEU A 10 87.59 13.06 14.14
C LEU A 10 87.56 13.94 15.40
N ALA A 11 86.90 13.36 16.41
CA ALA A 11 87.26 13.32 17.83
C ALA A 11 86.62 14.32 18.80
N GLY A 12 85.95 13.75 19.81
CA GLY A 12 85.44 14.42 21.00
C GLY A 12 84.88 13.45 22.06
N ILE A 13 85.63 12.40 22.37
CA ILE A 13 85.83 11.78 23.71
C ILE A 13 84.61 11.35 24.56
N TYR A 14 84.54 10.01 24.74
CA TYR A 14 84.11 9.19 25.89
C TYR A 14 83.71 9.85 27.22
N GLY A 15 82.74 9.21 27.91
CA GLY A 15 82.87 9.02 29.37
C GLY A 15 81.58 8.94 30.20
N VAL A 16 80.97 7.75 30.26
CA VAL A 16 80.72 6.95 31.48
C VAL A 16 79.92 7.53 32.68
N ALA A 17 78.99 6.68 33.13
CA ALA A 17 78.47 6.46 34.50
C ALA A 17 77.29 7.31 35.03
N ALA A 18 76.12 6.65 35.02
CA ALA A 18 75.40 6.17 36.21
C ALA A 18 75.62 6.91 37.55
N ARG A 19 74.53 7.38 38.17
CA ARG A 19 73.93 6.75 39.38
C ARG A 19 72.71 7.52 39.91
N GLU A 20 71.81 6.72 40.50
CA GLU A 20 70.94 7.03 41.65
C GLU A 20 69.74 7.97 41.42
N ALA A 21 68.52 7.72 41.95
CA ALA A 21 68.06 6.72 42.91
C ALA A 21 66.53 6.49 42.77
N LEU A 22 66.15 5.22 42.94
CA LEU A 22 65.16 4.70 43.88
C LEU A 22 64.01 5.64 44.33
N HIS A 23 62.76 5.27 44.01
CA HIS A 23 61.67 5.28 44.98
C HIS A 23 60.70 4.13 44.71
N THR A 24 60.86 3.08 45.50
CA THR A 24 59.86 2.05 45.78
C THR A 24 58.79 2.68 46.68
N ALA A 25 57.53 2.64 46.26
CA ALA A 25 56.40 2.84 47.17
C ALA A 25 55.52 1.59 47.12
N ILE A 26 55.51 0.86 48.23
CA ILE A 26 54.53 -0.18 48.55
C ILE A 26 53.25 0.56 48.97
N VAL A 27 52.09 0.21 48.39
CA VAL A 27 50.78 0.64 48.90
C VAL A 27 49.79 -0.54 48.87
N SER A 28 49.04 -0.63 49.96
CA SER A 28 48.14 -1.71 50.39
C SER A 28 46.80 -1.78 49.65
N TYR A 29 46.25 -2.99 49.58
CA TYR A 29 44.88 -3.29 49.17
C TYR A 29 43.87 -2.81 50.23
N SER A 30 43.01 -1.85 49.91
CA SER A 30 41.75 -1.58 50.60
C SER A 30 40.72 -1.02 49.62
N GLY A 31 39.52 -1.63 49.61
CA GLY A 31 38.46 -1.41 48.64
C GLY A 31 37.67 -0.11 48.81
N GLU A 32 38.25 1.00 48.39
CA GLU A 32 37.51 2.21 48.05
C GLU A 32 37.80 2.63 46.62
N GLY A 33 36.74 2.99 45.89
CA GLY A 33 36.82 3.37 44.49
C GLY A 33 37.79 4.54 44.29
N HIS A 34 38.93 4.25 43.68
CA HIS A 34 39.82 5.27 43.15
C HIS A 34 39.79 5.21 41.63
N ALA A 35 39.52 6.38 41.06
CA ALA A 35 39.66 6.69 39.66
C ALA A 35 40.97 6.11 39.12
N LEU A 36 40.85 5.28 38.08
CA LEU A 36 41.97 4.76 37.32
C LEU A 36 42.90 5.92 36.96
N THR A 37 44.16 5.79 37.36
CA THR A 37 45.27 6.66 36.98
C THR A 37 45.19 7.02 35.50
N PRO A 38 45.47 8.29 35.11
CA PRO A 38 45.32 8.73 33.73
C PRO A 38 46.18 7.85 32.82
N GLN A 39 45.53 7.10 31.93
CA GLN A 39 46.18 6.47 30.79
C GLN A 39 47.10 7.52 30.17
N ASN A 40 48.40 7.19 30.02
CA ASN A 40 49.35 8.07 29.33
C ASN A 40 48.98 8.10 27.85
N ASN A 41 47.94 8.86 27.54
CA ASN A 41 47.30 8.91 26.25
C ASN A 41 48.16 9.78 25.32
N ARG A 42 48.91 9.12 24.45
CA ARG A 42 49.82 9.75 23.49
C ARG A 42 49.06 10.03 22.19
N ASN A 43 48.13 11.00 22.23
CA ASN A 43 47.29 11.39 21.08
C ASN A 43 46.47 10.21 20.50
N GLY A 44 45.72 9.51 21.36
CA GLY A 44 44.87 8.37 20.99
C GLY A 44 45.55 7.00 21.03
N TRP A 45 46.82 6.94 21.46
CA TRP A 45 47.60 5.72 21.62
C TRP A 45 47.90 5.46 23.09
N VAL A 46 47.67 4.23 23.53
CA VAL A 46 47.91 3.76 24.90
C VAL A 46 48.80 2.52 24.88
N ASN A 47 49.49 2.24 25.98
CA ASN A 47 50.19 0.97 26.09
C ASN A 47 49.13 -0.14 26.30
N PRO A 48 49.33 -1.34 25.73
CA PRO A 48 48.37 -2.43 25.92
C PRO A 48 48.14 -2.75 27.40
N GLU A 49 49.17 -2.69 28.23
CA GLU A 49 49.08 -2.92 29.67
C GLU A 49 48.18 -1.93 30.43
N ASP A 50 47.86 -0.78 29.85
CA ASP A 50 47.00 0.24 30.45
C ASP A 50 45.51 0.04 30.12
N LEU A 51 45.17 -1.02 29.37
CA LEU A 51 43.79 -1.39 29.02
C LEU A 51 43.14 -2.25 30.10
N ALA A 52 41.83 -2.09 30.29
CA ALA A 52 41.07 -2.91 31.22
C ALA A 52 41.18 -4.42 30.87
N PRO A 53 41.25 -5.31 31.87
CA PRO A 53 41.29 -6.76 31.64
C PRO A 53 40.13 -7.24 30.77
N MET A 54 40.32 -8.37 30.10
CA MET A 54 39.26 -8.94 29.28
C MET A 54 38.08 -9.36 30.16
N PRO A 55 36.82 -9.01 29.80
CA PRO A 55 35.66 -9.44 30.57
C PRO A 55 35.54 -10.97 30.63
N GLN A 56 35.10 -11.49 31.78
CA GLN A 56 34.99 -12.93 32.04
C GLN A 56 34.24 -13.69 30.95
N CYS A 57 33.08 -13.16 30.56
CA CYS A 57 32.19 -13.79 29.60
C CYS A 57 32.82 -13.92 28.21
N ILE A 58 33.87 -13.15 27.92
CA ILE A 58 34.67 -13.31 26.70
C ILE A 58 35.79 -14.32 26.94
N ALA A 59 36.47 -14.25 28.08
CA ALA A 59 37.56 -15.14 28.45
C ALA A 59 37.15 -16.62 28.46
N GLN A 60 35.89 -16.91 28.78
CA GLN A 60 35.32 -18.25 28.81
C GLN A 60 34.82 -18.76 27.45
N GLN A 61 34.91 -17.96 26.39
CA GLN A 61 34.44 -18.31 25.04
C GLN A 61 35.60 -18.36 24.06
N ASP A 62 35.31 -18.59 22.78
CA ASP A 62 36.32 -18.43 21.74
C ASP A 62 36.80 -16.97 21.67
N GLN A 63 38.07 -16.77 22.02
CA GLN A 63 38.71 -15.46 22.12
C GLN A 63 39.26 -14.99 20.76
N SER A 64 39.23 -15.83 19.73
CA SER A 64 39.88 -15.59 18.44
C SER A 64 39.49 -14.24 17.81
N THR A 65 38.20 -13.92 17.81
CA THR A 65 37.66 -12.69 17.23
C THR A 65 38.02 -11.46 18.07
N TRP A 66 37.94 -11.58 19.40
CA TRP A 66 38.33 -10.52 20.34
C TRP A 66 39.83 -10.19 20.24
N LEU A 67 40.69 -11.21 20.25
CA LEU A 67 42.14 -11.07 20.11
C LEU A 67 42.52 -10.52 18.72
N SER A 68 41.82 -10.93 17.67
CA SER A 68 42.01 -10.40 16.32
C SER A 68 41.71 -8.90 16.25
N ALA A 69 40.61 -8.43 16.86
CA ALA A 69 40.26 -7.02 16.93
C ALA A 69 41.32 -6.21 17.70
N MET A 70 41.76 -6.70 18.86
CA MET A 70 42.83 -6.07 19.66
C MET A 70 44.17 -6.01 18.90
N THR A 71 44.52 -7.10 18.19
CA THR A 71 45.76 -7.22 17.42
C THR A 71 45.81 -6.26 16.25
N LYS A 72 44.72 -6.16 15.47
CA LYS A 72 44.63 -5.25 14.31
C LYS A 72 44.85 -3.79 14.69
N CYS A 73 44.51 -3.41 15.93
CA CYS A 73 44.61 -2.06 16.43
C CYS A 73 45.91 -1.75 17.18
N THR A 74 46.83 -2.71 17.25
CA THR A 74 48.11 -2.58 17.94
C THR A 74 49.25 -2.51 16.93
N SER A 75 50.12 -1.51 17.05
CA SER A 75 51.23 -1.31 16.11
C SER A 75 52.49 -0.81 16.81
N LYS A 76 53.66 -1.14 16.24
CA LYS A 76 54.96 -0.69 16.74
C LYS A 76 55.15 0.78 16.36
N ARG A 77 55.13 1.65 17.37
CA ARG A 77 55.23 3.11 17.20
C ARG A 77 56.52 3.65 17.78
N CYS A 78 57.03 4.69 17.14
CA CYS A 78 58.12 5.46 17.72
C CYS A 78 57.59 6.31 18.87
N THR A 79 58.27 6.26 20.01
CA THR A 79 57.86 6.96 21.25
C THR A 79 58.87 8.01 21.68
N ARG A 80 60.11 7.94 21.18
CA ARG A 80 61.15 8.94 21.41
C ARG A 80 61.97 9.15 20.14
N HIS A 81 62.11 10.41 19.75
CA HIS A 81 62.90 10.83 18.60
C HIS A 81 64.15 11.58 19.06
N PHE A 82 65.25 11.39 18.34
CA PHE A 82 66.44 12.26 18.40
C PHE A 82 66.63 12.87 17.02
N GLY A 83 66.22 14.14 16.86
CA GLY A 83 66.06 14.76 15.54
C GLY A 83 65.01 14.03 14.70
N VAL A 84 65.41 13.54 13.53
CA VAL A 84 64.57 12.75 12.60
C VAL A 84 64.67 11.23 12.80
N ILE A 85 65.53 10.74 13.70
CA ILE A 85 65.75 9.31 13.94
C ILE A 85 64.92 8.85 15.14
N CYS A 86 64.18 7.75 15.00
CA CYS A 86 63.49 7.12 16.11
C CYS A 86 64.48 6.34 16.99
N THR A 87 64.60 6.70 18.27
CA THR A 87 65.49 6.02 19.22
C THR A 87 64.80 4.98 20.07
N HIS A 88 63.47 5.02 20.17
CA HIS A 88 62.72 4.08 21.02
C HIS A 88 61.37 3.70 20.39
N HIS A 89 61.16 2.41 20.19
CA HIS A 89 59.91 1.86 19.67
C HIS A 89 59.17 1.10 20.76
N GLN A 90 57.85 1.29 20.84
CA GLN A 90 56.97 0.52 21.71
C GLN A 90 55.75 0.05 20.93
N TRP A 91 55.20 -1.09 21.30
CA TRP A 91 53.89 -1.52 20.81
C TRP A 91 52.83 -0.70 21.53
N LEU A 92 52.03 0.03 20.76
CA LEU A 92 50.94 0.85 21.28
C LEU A 92 49.63 0.45 20.59
N THR A 93 48.53 0.56 21.33
CA THR A 93 47.19 0.28 20.84
C THR A 93 46.42 1.58 20.61
N GLN A 94 45.79 1.70 19.44
CA GLN A 94 45.05 2.90 19.06
C GLN A 94 43.59 2.80 19.50
N LEU A 95 43.15 3.69 20.39
CA LEU A 95 41.78 3.70 20.92
C LEU A 95 40.73 3.93 19.81
N SER A 96 41.01 4.82 18.86
CA SER A 96 40.08 5.06 17.73
C SER A 96 39.95 3.84 16.81
N CYS A 97 41.01 3.02 16.68
CA CYS A 97 40.91 1.77 15.97
C CYS A 97 40.08 0.76 16.76
N LEU A 98 40.29 0.63 18.08
CA LEU A 98 39.49 -0.25 18.92
C LEU A 98 38.01 0.12 18.91
N SER A 99 37.70 1.42 18.92
CA SER A 99 36.32 1.93 18.78
C SER A 99 35.64 1.45 17.51
N ASN A 100 36.38 1.28 16.42
CA ASN A 100 35.85 0.77 15.14
C ASN A 100 35.91 -0.77 15.07
N GLY A 101 36.95 -1.38 15.66
CA GLY A 101 37.19 -2.81 15.62
C GLY A 101 36.22 -3.61 16.50
N PHE A 102 35.74 -3.02 17.59
CA PHE A 102 34.67 -3.55 18.41
C PHE A 102 33.33 -2.96 17.95
N SER A 103 32.87 -3.32 16.75
CA SER A 103 31.54 -2.94 16.25
C SER A 103 30.42 -3.68 17.00
N PRO A 104 29.15 -3.25 16.87
CA PRO A 104 28.00 -3.99 17.42
C PRO A 104 27.99 -5.45 16.98
N ASP A 105 28.27 -5.73 15.71
CA ASP A 105 28.33 -7.10 15.15
C ASP A 105 29.37 -7.99 15.83
N VAL A 106 30.52 -7.42 16.25
CA VAL A 106 31.54 -8.16 17.00
C VAL A 106 31.05 -8.46 18.42
N ILE A 107 30.29 -7.55 19.03
CA ILE A 107 29.73 -7.73 20.38
C ILE A 107 28.52 -8.65 20.38
N GLU A 108 27.73 -8.67 19.31
CA GLU A 108 26.54 -9.51 19.14
C GLU A 108 26.87 -11.01 19.33
N GLY A 109 28.02 -11.46 18.82
CA GLY A 109 28.48 -12.84 19.01
C GLY A 109 28.74 -13.23 20.47
N TYR A 110 29.07 -12.26 21.33
CA TYR A 110 29.36 -12.48 22.75
C TYR A 110 28.22 -12.07 23.68
N PHE A 111 27.31 -11.22 23.21
CA PHE A 111 26.23 -10.64 23.99
C PHE A 111 25.30 -11.69 24.64
N PRO A 112 24.92 -12.81 23.99
CA PRO A 112 24.15 -13.88 24.63
C PRO A 112 24.88 -14.59 25.77
N TYR A 113 26.21 -14.54 25.81
CA TYR A 113 27.03 -15.14 26.86
C TYR A 113 27.23 -14.16 28.02
N CYS A 114 27.51 -12.90 27.72
CA CYS A 114 27.65 -11.84 28.72
C CYS A 114 26.31 -11.44 29.35
N GLY A 115 25.21 -11.57 28.62
CA GLY A 115 23.85 -11.31 29.10
C GLY A 115 23.32 -12.32 30.12
N ARG A 116 24.01 -13.44 30.33
CA ARG A 116 23.65 -14.47 31.32
C ARG A 116 23.80 -14.01 32.77
N SER A 117 24.41 -12.85 32.98
CA SER A 117 24.69 -12.27 34.29
C SER A 117 24.60 -10.75 34.21
N VAL A 118 23.88 -10.14 35.15
CA VAL A 118 23.90 -8.68 35.32
C VAL A 118 25.33 -8.19 35.55
N LEU A 119 26.14 -8.96 36.27
CA LEU A 119 27.53 -8.63 36.55
C LEU A 119 28.41 -8.77 35.30
N ALA A 120 28.30 -9.87 34.54
CA ALA A 120 29.09 -10.04 33.32
C ALA A 120 28.68 -9.03 32.23
N LYS A 121 27.39 -8.69 32.14
CA LYS A 121 26.88 -7.65 31.24
C LYS A 121 27.36 -6.27 31.67
N ALA A 122 27.40 -5.97 32.97
CA ALA A 122 27.98 -4.74 33.49
C ALA A 122 29.50 -4.65 33.24
N GLN A 123 30.26 -5.74 33.40
CA GLN A 123 31.68 -5.81 33.07
C GLN A 123 31.92 -5.54 31.57
N LEU A 124 31.16 -6.19 30.69
CA LEU A 124 31.21 -5.93 29.24
C LEU A 124 30.86 -4.47 28.92
N TYR A 125 29.80 -3.93 29.52
CA TYR A 125 29.38 -2.55 29.33
C TYR A 125 30.46 -1.55 29.77
N LEU A 126 31.03 -1.72 30.96
CA LEU A 126 32.10 -0.86 31.46
C LEU A 126 33.33 -0.93 30.57
N TRP A 127 33.69 -2.11 30.08
CA TRP A 127 34.78 -2.28 29.13
C TRP A 127 34.51 -1.54 27.81
N ILE A 128 33.34 -1.76 27.20
CA ILE A 128 32.97 -1.13 25.92
C ILE A 128 32.86 0.38 26.05
N ARG A 129 32.28 0.88 27.14
CA ARG A 129 32.21 2.32 27.44
C ARG A 129 33.59 2.93 27.60
N THR A 130 34.50 2.25 28.29
CA THR A 130 35.86 2.76 28.54
C THR A 130 36.71 2.75 27.27
N ILE A 131 36.59 1.71 26.44
CA ILE A 131 37.43 1.51 25.26
C ILE A 131 36.88 2.23 24.01
N THR A 132 35.57 2.19 23.81
CA THR A 132 34.93 2.71 22.58
C THR A 132 34.13 3.99 22.82
N GLY A 133 33.90 4.39 24.07
CA GLY A 133 33.05 5.54 24.41
C GLY A 133 31.55 5.29 24.23
N ARG A 134 31.13 4.11 23.74
CA ARG A 134 29.72 3.78 23.50
C ARG A 134 28.97 3.55 24.81
N THR A 135 27.72 4.02 24.87
CA THR A 135 26.82 3.87 26.01
C THR A 135 25.80 2.74 25.85
N TRP A 136 25.98 1.91 24.83
CA TRP A 136 25.16 0.75 24.44
C TRP A 136 26.09 -0.35 23.90
N LEU A 137 25.63 -1.61 23.82
CA LEU A 137 26.45 -2.77 23.44
C LEU A 137 26.20 -3.22 21.98
N VAL A 138 24.99 -3.69 21.70
CA VAL A 138 24.45 -4.14 20.41
C VAL A 138 23.30 -3.22 19.96
N ASP A 139 22.33 -2.97 20.84
CA ASP A 139 21.12 -2.17 20.55
C ASP A 139 20.96 -1.01 21.54
N VAL A 140 20.36 0.09 21.10
CA VAL A 140 20.11 1.24 21.98
C VAL A 140 19.15 0.84 23.11
N GLY A 141 19.64 0.90 24.36
CA GLY A 141 18.88 0.59 25.57
C GLY A 141 19.27 -0.73 26.24
N ASP A 142 20.12 -1.54 25.60
CA ASP A 142 20.63 -2.79 26.19
C ASP A 142 21.48 -2.62 27.46
N ALA A 143 22.01 -1.42 27.68
CA ALA A 143 22.79 -1.02 28.84
C ALA A 143 22.01 -0.13 29.82
N ASN A 144 20.70 0.01 29.65
CA ASN A 144 19.85 0.76 30.58
C ASN A 144 19.91 0.13 31.98
N GLY A 145 20.16 0.97 32.99
CA GLY A 145 20.34 0.52 34.38
C GLY A 145 21.75 0.04 34.71
N LEU A 146 22.63 -0.16 33.73
CA LEU A 146 24.04 -0.55 33.95
C LEU A 146 24.94 0.66 34.23
N GLN A 147 24.49 1.89 33.95
CA GLN A 147 25.33 3.10 34.07
C GLN A 147 25.79 3.40 35.50
N ASN A 148 25.01 2.96 36.49
CA ASN A 148 25.26 3.18 37.92
C ASN A 148 25.71 1.90 38.64
N LEU A 149 25.85 0.78 37.92
CA LEU A 149 26.25 -0.50 38.47
C LEU A 149 27.76 -0.69 38.28
N SER A 150 28.50 -0.67 39.38
CA SER A 150 29.86 -1.23 39.42
C SER A 150 29.83 -2.63 40.03
N PRO A 151 30.82 -3.50 39.75
CA PRO A 151 30.99 -4.77 40.48
C PRO A 151 30.90 -4.59 42.01
N ALA A 152 31.45 -3.49 42.53
CA ALA A 152 31.37 -3.12 43.96
C ALA A 152 29.98 -2.67 44.44
N SER A 153 29.13 -2.14 43.55
CA SER A 153 27.76 -1.71 43.90
C SER A 153 26.81 -2.89 44.05
N LEU A 154 27.01 -3.95 43.25
CA LEU A 154 26.26 -5.21 43.36
C LEU A 154 26.62 -5.96 44.64
N ALA A 155 27.90 -5.96 45.03
CA ALA A 155 28.37 -6.52 46.31
C ALA A 155 27.66 -5.96 47.55
N LYS A 156 27.36 -4.65 47.56
CA LYS A 156 26.62 -3.97 48.64
C LYS A 156 25.11 -4.30 48.64
N GLY A 157 24.53 -4.57 47.47
CA GLY A 157 23.12 -4.97 47.36
C GLY A 157 22.88 -6.40 47.86
N TYR A 158 23.74 -7.35 47.49
CA TYR A 158 23.58 -8.77 47.88
C TYR A 158 23.90 -9.03 49.36
N THR A 159 24.81 -8.26 49.97
CA THR A 159 25.11 -8.34 51.41
C THR A 159 23.93 -7.91 52.30
N ALA A 160 22.99 -7.12 51.77
CA ALA A 160 21.82 -6.65 52.53
C ALA A 160 20.66 -7.67 52.58
N VAL A 161 20.63 -8.69 51.70
CA VAL A 161 19.44 -9.55 51.51
C VAL A 161 19.67 -11.02 51.91
N ASP A 162 20.90 -11.43 52.25
CA ASP A 162 21.26 -12.78 52.73
C ASP A 162 20.54 -13.92 51.97
N VAL A 163 20.55 -13.82 50.64
CA VAL A 163 19.79 -14.72 49.73
C VAL A 163 20.41 -16.12 49.68
N THR A 164 21.69 -16.22 50.05
CA THR A 164 22.48 -17.45 50.06
C THR A 164 21.88 -18.56 50.92
N TYR A 165 21.08 -18.23 51.94
CA TYR A 165 20.48 -19.20 52.86
C TYR A 165 18.96 -19.32 52.77
N LYS A 166 18.31 -18.65 51.79
CA LYS A 166 16.83 -18.62 51.65
C LYS A 166 16.30 -19.28 50.38
N ALA A 167 17.16 -19.82 49.53
CA ALA A 167 16.69 -20.60 48.39
C ALA A 167 15.94 -21.86 48.89
N PRO A 168 14.76 -22.20 48.31
CA PRO A 168 14.07 -23.45 48.59
C PRO A 168 15.01 -24.64 48.49
N THR A 169 14.88 -25.61 49.41
CA THR A 169 15.77 -26.78 49.49
C THR A 169 15.80 -27.58 48.19
N CYS A 170 14.70 -27.56 47.43
CA CYS A 170 14.63 -28.20 46.12
C CYS A 170 15.51 -27.50 45.06
N LEU A 171 15.71 -26.18 45.10
CA LEU A 171 16.63 -25.48 44.19
C LEU A 171 18.10 -25.71 44.57
N THR A 172 18.40 -25.83 45.87
CA THR A 172 19.77 -26.12 46.34
C THR A 172 20.22 -27.57 46.10
N GLY A 173 19.27 -28.49 45.86
CA GLY A 173 19.53 -29.91 45.64
C GLY A 173 19.20 -30.43 44.24
N SER A 174 18.63 -29.61 43.35
CA SER A 174 18.20 -30.06 42.03
C SER A 174 19.37 -30.24 41.06
N VAL A 175 19.35 -31.33 40.30
CA VAL A 175 20.16 -31.48 39.10
C VAL A 175 19.39 -30.84 37.95
N SER A 176 19.94 -29.78 37.37
CA SER A 176 19.36 -29.06 36.25
C SER A 176 18.97 -30.01 35.10
N ALA A 177 17.75 -29.88 34.58
CA ALA A 177 17.32 -30.62 33.40
C ALA A 177 17.80 -29.93 32.11
N LEU A 178 18.16 -30.73 31.09
CA LEU A 178 18.48 -30.24 29.75
C LEU A 178 17.22 -29.67 29.09
N SER A 179 17.19 -28.36 28.79
CA SER A 179 16.11 -27.74 28.01
C SER A 179 16.60 -27.29 26.62
N ILE A 180 15.70 -27.37 25.65
CA ILE A 180 15.89 -26.92 24.26
C ILE A 180 15.55 -25.41 24.10
N GLU A 181 15.07 -24.75 25.15
CA GLU A 181 14.60 -23.36 25.10
C GLU A 181 15.76 -22.32 25.02
N PRO A 182 15.62 -21.26 24.20
CA PRO A 182 16.62 -20.19 24.08
C PRO A 182 16.81 -19.39 25.38
N PHE A 183 18.06 -19.21 25.83
CA PHE A 183 18.42 -18.60 27.12
C PHE A 183 18.08 -17.09 27.27
N GLN A 184 17.70 -16.43 26.17
CA GLN A 184 17.21 -15.05 26.18
C GLN A 184 15.91 -14.85 26.99
N HIS A 185 15.25 -15.92 27.43
CA HIS A 185 14.02 -15.92 28.21
C HIS A 185 14.23 -16.29 29.69
N VAL A 186 15.45 -16.17 30.21
CA VAL A 186 15.81 -16.68 31.54
C VAL A 186 15.99 -15.52 32.50
N MET A 187 15.21 -15.53 33.58
CA MET A 187 15.38 -14.58 34.69
C MET A 187 16.80 -14.76 35.25
N ALA A 188 17.55 -13.65 35.34
CA ALA A 188 18.95 -13.62 35.74
C ALA A 188 19.19 -14.41 37.05
N SER A 189 19.82 -15.58 36.94
CA SER A 189 20.20 -16.39 38.09
C SER A 189 21.20 -15.63 38.98
N CYS A 190 20.83 -15.46 40.24
CA CYS A 190 21.60 -14.87 41.34
C CYS A 190 22.79 -15.76 41.78
N SER A 191 23.67 -16.14 40.85
CA SER A 191 24.74 -17.11 41.08
C SER A 191 26.12 -16.52 40.83
N PHE A 192 26.42 -15.37 41.45
CA PHE A 192 27.75 -14.73 41.38
C PHE A 192 28.19 -14.21 42.75
N THR A 193 29.47 -14.42 43.08
CA THR A 193 30.09 -13.83 44.26
C THR A 193 30.23 -12.31 44.15
N SER A 194 30.28 -11.63 45.30
CA SER A 194 30.47 -10.17 45.41
C SER A 194 31.88 -9.66 45.08
N ILE A 195 32.83 -10.56 44.78
CA ILE A 195 34.25 -10.24 44.56
C ILE A 195 34.68 -10.90 43.25
N SER A 196 35.25 -10.10 42.34
CA SER A 196 35.97 -10.60 41.17
C SER A 196 37.39 -11.02 41.55
N GLN A 197 37.83 -12.14 41.02
CA GLN A 197 39.16 -12.72 41.13
C GLN A 197 39.91 -12.50 39.81
N HIS A 198 41.19 -12.13 39.90
CA HIS A 198 42.06 -12.03 38.75
C HIS A 198 42.81 -13.36 38.57
N THR A 199 42.77 -13.90 37.36
CA THR A 199 43.37 -15.22 37.05
C THR A 199 44.77 -15.11 36.46
N GLY A 200 45.28 -13.90 36.27
CA GLY A 200 46.62 -13.64 35.76
C GLY A 200 47.23 -12.33 36.28
N ASN A 201 47.99 -11.66 35.42
CA ASN A 201 48.74 -10.45 35.79
C ASN A 201 47.87 -9.19 35.69
N ALA A 202 47.07 -8.92 36.72
CA ALA A 202 46.16 -7.76 36.76
C ALA A 202 46.85 -6.39 36.61
N VAL A 203 48.15 -6.30 36.92
CA VAL A 203 48.95 -5.07 36.74
C VAL A 203 49.35 -4.87 35.27
N ARG A 204 49.28 -5.94 34.48
CA ARG A 204 49.70 -5.96 33.08
C ARG A 204 48.76 -6.86 32.27
N PRO A 205 47.49 -6.47 32.05
CA PRO A 205 46.45 -7.38 31.55
C PRO A 205 46.63 -7.80 30.09
N TRP A 206 47.42 -7.04 29.32
CA TRP A 206 47.63 -7.28 27.90
C TRP A 206 49.10 -7.11 27.52
N GLU A 207 49.55 -7.91 26.55
CA GLU A 207 50.86 -7.77 25.91
C GLU A 207 50.79 -8.09 24.42
N TYR A 208 51.63 -7.45 23.61
CA TYR A 208 51.82 -7.84 22.22
C TYR A 208 52.98 -8.84 22.11
N SER A 209 52.68 -10.06 21.66
CA SER A 209 53.68 -11.10 21.45
C SER A 209 54.25 -11.03 20.04
N GLU A 210 55.54 -10.70 19.90
CA GLU A 210 56.20 -10.66 18.59
C GLU A 210 56.33 -12.06 17.95
N SER A 211 56.43 -13.12 18.76
CA SER A 211 56.51 -14.51 18.26
C SER A 211 55.18 -14.99 17.69
N LEU A 212 54.07 -14.67 18.35
CA LEU A 212 52.72 -15.04 17.90
C LEU A 212 52.11 -14.01 16.93
N ARG A 213 52.76 -12.83 16.79
CA ARG A 213 52.28 -11.68 16.03
C ARG A 213 50.85 -11.27 16.42
N SER A 214 50.50 -11.46 17.69
CA SER A 214 49.16 -11.28 18.23
C SER A 214 49.22 -10.63 19.60
N MET A 215 48.18 -9.88 19.92
CA MET A 215 47.86 -9.55 21.30
C MET A 215 47.56 -10.83 22.07
N ILE A 216 48.02 -10.87 23.31
CA ILE A 216 47.71 -11.90 24.30
C ILE A 216 47.13 -11.24 25.55
N ALA A 217 46.11 -11.87 26.13
CA ALA A 217 45.58 -11.48 27.43
C ALA A 217 46.41 -12.20 28.50
N LEU A 218 47.02 -11.41 29.39
CA LEU A 218 47.80 -11.89 30.53
C LEU A 218 46.97 -11.93 31.82
N ASP A 219 45.79 -11.32 31.82
CA ASP A 219 44.83 -11.36 32.92
C ASP A 219 43.39 -11.44 32.43
N PHE A 220 42.56 -12.15 33.21
CA PHE A 220 41.13 -12.19 33.05
C PHE A 220 40.48 -11.97 34.41
N GLU A 221 39.45 -11.14 34.43
CA GLU A 221 38.58 -10.97 35.58
C GLU A 221 37.58 -12.15 35.60
N THR A 222 37.47 -12.87 36.72
CA THR A 222 36.54 -13.99 36.91
C THR A 222 35.72 -13.82 38.19
N VAL A 223 34.50 -14.32 38.24
CA VAL A 223 33.70 -14.42 39.48
C VAL A 223 33.37 -15.86 39.81
N GLY A 224 33.30 -16.18 41.11
CA GLY A 224 33.07 -17.52 41.63
C GLY A 224 31.58 -17.92 41.61
N TYR A 225 31.32 -19.21 41.41
CA TYR A 225 29.98 -19.83 41.39
C TYR A 225 29.74 -20.64 42.68
N ASP A 226 29.77 -20.01 43.85
CA ASP A 226 29.74 -20.77 45.11
C ASP A 226 28.35 -21.29 45.52
N LEU A 227 27.25 -20.86 44.88
CA LEU A 227 25.90 -21.25 45.28
C LEU A 227 25.47 -22.67 44.84
N THR A 228 26.07 -23.22 43.78
CA THR A 228 25.71 -24.56 43.25
C THR A 228 26.79 -25.60 43.47
N GLY A 229 27.95 -25.21 44.02
CA GLY A 229 29.13 -26.09 44.17
C GLY A 229 29.60 -26.76 42.87
N SER A 230 29.08 -26.33 41.71
CA SER A 230 29.22 -27.00 40.43
C SER A 230 29.00 -26.05 39.25
N LEU A 231 29.73 -26.31 38.15
CA LEU A 231 29.65 -25.57 36.90
C LEU A 231 28.34 -25.91 36.18
N ILE A 232 27.46 -24.92 35.95
CA ILE A 232 26.22 -25.11 35.17
C ILE A 232 26.62 -25.31 33.70
N ARG A 233 26.29 -26.46 33.10
CA ARG A 233 26.65 -26.75 31.71
C ARG A 233 25.71 -26.04 30.73
N TYR A 234 26.14 -25.93 29.48
CA TYR A 234 25.30 -25.40 28.41
C TYR A 234 24.05 -26.27 28.23
N GLY A 235 22.86 -25.68 28.38
CA GLY A 235 21.56 -26.37 28.28
C GLY A 235 20.92 -26.76 29.61
N ASP A 236 21.64 -26.62 30.73
CA ASP A 236 21.17 -26.96 32.06
C ASP A 236 20.41 -25.76 32.68
N TYR A 237 19.13 -25.94 33.02
CA TYR A 237 18.30 -24.93 33.70
C TYR A 237 17.92 -25.30 35.13
N PHE A 238 17.59 -24.28 35.94
CA PHE A 238 16.98 -24.44 37.26
C PHE A 238 15.73 -25.35 37.18
N ASP A 239 15.47 -26.13 38.23
CA ASP A 239 14.34 -27.05 38.29
C ASP A 239 13.00 -26.29 38.18
N LYS A 240 12.38 -26.41 37.00
CA LYS A 240 11.11 -25.77 36.65
C LYS A 240 9.97 -26.21 37.57
N GLU A 241 9.93 -27.47 37.97
CA GLU A 241 8.87 -28.02 38.83
C GLU A 241 9.01 -27.49 40.26
N CYS A 242 10.23 -27.46 40.78
CA CYS A 242 10.55 -26.82 42.06
C CYS A 242 10.27 -25.31 42.03
N PHE A 243 10.63 -24.61 40.95
CA PHE A 243 10.36 -23.17 40.82
C PHE A 243 8.85 -22.87 40.79
N CYS A 244 8.09 -23.57 39.94
CA CYS A 244 6.66 -23.33 39.80
C CYS A 244 5.83 -23.78 41.01
N SER A 245 6.35 -24.70 41.83
CA SER A 245 5.70 -25.12 43.09
C SER A 245 6.03 -24.21 44.28
N ALA A 246 7.19 -23.53 44.27
CA ALA A 246 7.60 -22.63 45.34
C ALA A 246 7.21 -21.16 45.09
N PHE A 247 7.07 -20.74 43.82
CA PHE A 247 6.78 -19.36 43.45
C PHE A 247 5.29 -19.16 43.18
N THR A 248 4.64 -18.35 44.01
CA THR A 248 3.25 -17.90 43.84
C THR A 248 3.21 -16.38 43.97
N ILE A 249 2.57 -15.71 43.00
CA ILE A 249 2.44 -14.25 43.01
C ILE A 249 1.27 -13.86 43.91
N ASP A 250 1.55 -13.10 44.98
CA ASP A 250 0.55 -12.54 45.90
C ASP A 250 0.36 -11.03 45.60
N LEU A 251 -0.80 -10.67 45.05
CA LEU A 251 -1.15 -9.29 44.68
C LEU A 251 -1.11 -8.32 45.86
N GLU A 252 -1.33 -8.78 47.10
CA GLU A 252 -1.33 -7.92 48.29
C GLU A 252 0.10 -7.61 48.79
N LYS A 253 1.11 -8.35 48.32
CA LYS A 253 2.52 -8.20 48.73
C LYS A 253 3.44 -7.71 47.62
N GLU A 254 2.94 -7.47 46.41
CA GLU A 254 3.75 -6.96 45.31
C GLU A 254 4.16 -5.50 45.55
N PRO A 255 5.46 -5.18 45.60
CA PRO A 255 5.96 -3.82 45.88
C PRO A 255 5.73 -2.82 44.72
N CYS A 256 5.20 -3.28 43.57
CA CYS A 256 5.13 -2.54 42.31
C CYS A 256 3.70 -2.31 41.79
N SER A 257 2.68 -2.47 42.63
CA SER A 257 1.25 -2.40 42.23
C SER A 257 0.72 -0.98 41.93
N GLY A 258 1.59 0.04 41.95
CA GLY A 258 1.21 1.44 41.70
C GLY A 258 1.24 1.82 40.20
N PRO A 259 0.45 2.82 39.78
CA PRO A 259 0.50 3.37 38.42
C PRO A 259 1.82 4.14 38.24
N GLY A 260 2.83 3.47 37.70
CA GLY A 260 4.17 4.01 37.53
C GLY A 260 4.96 3.31 36.43
N PRO A 261 6.19 3.78 36.12
CA PRO A 261 7.02 3.31 35.01
C PRO A 261 7.42 1.81 35.05
N GLY A 262 7.09 1.07 36.12
CA GLY A 262 7.34 -0.38 36.24
C GLY A 262 6.23 -1.29 35.69
N GLN A 263 5.14 -0.75 35.13
CA GLN A 263 4.01 -1.56 34.65
C GLN A 263 4.38 -2.50 33.50
N MET A 264 5.33 -2.12 32.64
CA MET A 264 5.80 -2.97 31.53
C MET A 264 6.61 -4.17 32.03
N ASP A 265 7.41 -3.97 33.07
CA ASP A 265 8.24 -5.05 33.63
C ASP A 265 7.37 -6.07 34.38
N LEU A 266 6.33 -5.61 35.08
CA LEU A 266 5.29 -6.46 35.67
C LEU A 266 4.52 -7.28 34.63
N MET A 267 4.20 -6.69 33.47
CA MET A 267 3.53 -7.42 32.38
C MET A 267 4.41 -8.50 31.76
N LYS A 268 5.69 -8.21 31.54
CA LYS A 268 6.67 -9.19 31.06
C LYS A 268 6.81 -10.35 32.05
N GLU A 269 6.88 -10.03 33.33
CA GLU A 269 6.96 -11.02 34.42
C GLU A 269 5.74 -11.94 34.41
N ARG A 270 4.52 -11.40 34.33
CA ARG A 270 3.29 -12.21 34.29
C ARG A 270 3.20 -13.09 33.05
N LEU A 271 3.52 -12.56 31.87
CA LEU A 271 3.54 -13.35 30.63
C LEU A 271 4.62 -14.44 30.67
N TRP A 272 5.77 -14.15 31.28
CA TRP A 272 6.83 -15.13 31.49
C TRP A 272 6.42 -16.23 32.48
N VAL A 273 5.81 -15.88 33.61
CA VAL A 273 5.28 -16.86 34.57
C VAL A 273 4.19 -17.71 33.93
N ASN A 274 3.29 -17.12 33.13
CA ASN A 274 2.27 -17.87 32.40
C ASN A 274 2.88 -18.87 31.40
N ALA A 275 3.85 -18.42 30.60
CA ALA A 275 4.53 -19.28 29.63
C ALA A 275 5.34 -20.40 30.30
N THR A 276 5.92 -20.10 31.47
CA THR A 276 6.78 -21.02 32.20
C THR A 276 5.96 -21.99 33.08
N CYS A 277 5.16 -21.48 34.01
CA CYS A 277 4.46 -22.26 35.02
C CYS A 277 2.98 -22.53 34.73
N GLY A 278 2.45 -21.93 33.66
CA GLY A 278 1.02 -21.98 33.35
C GLY A 278 0.21 -20.95 34.14
N SER A 279 -1.04 -20.77 33.72
CA SER A 279 -1.94 -19.75 34.27
C SER A 279 -2.36 -20.01 35.72
N THR A 280 -2.20 -21.23 36.23
CA THR A 280 -2.53 -21.61 37.61
C THR A 280 -1.61 -20.98 38.66
N SER A 281 -0.43 -20.52 38.25
CA SER A 281 0.53 -19.82 39.11
C SER A 281 0.29 -18.30 39.17
N LEU A 282 -0.74 -17.81 38.47
CA LEU A 282 -1.11 -16.40 38.41
C LEU A 282 -2.45 -16.14 39.11
N PRO A 283 -2.66 -14.91 39.63
CA PRO A 283 -3.93 -14.52 40.22
C PRO A 283 -5.09 -14.53 39.20
N ASP A 284 -6.32 -14.65 39.71
CA ASP A 284 -7.52 -14.45 38.90
C ASP A 284 -7.51 -13.04 38.26
N ASN A 285 -8.00 -12.91 37.02
CA ASN A 285 -8.04 -11.66 36.23
C ASN A 285 -6.67 -11.02 35.90
N TRP A 286 -5.55 -11.76 35.99
CA TRP A 286 -4.23 -11.26 35.60
C TRP A 286 -4.16 -10.72 34.16
N THR A 287 -5.07 -11.18 33.29
CA THR A 287 -5.21 -10.79 31.88
C THR A 287 -5.75 -9.38 31.67
N ASP A 288 -6.54 -8.85 32.60
CA ASP A 288 -7.30 -7.60 32.41
C ASP A 288 -6.40 -6.35 32.36
N ILE A 289 -5.17 -6.49 32.83
CA ILE A 289 -4.17 -5.40 32.91
C ILE A 289 -3.14 -5.52 31.78
N LEU A 290 -3.18 -6.58 30.97
CA LEU A 290 -2.18 -6.83 29.93
C LEU A 290 -2.39 -5.90 28.73
N LYS A 291 -1.32 -5.21 28.35
CA LYS A 291 -1.26 -4.44 27.11
C LYS A 291 -0.73 -5.30 25.97
N THR A 292 -1.59 -6.10 25.35
CA THR A 292 -1.22 -7.00 24.24
C THR A 292 -1.57 -6.41 22.87
N THR A 293 -0.80 -6.76 21.84
CA THR A 293 -0.98 -6.25 20.46
C THR A 293 -2.13 -6.91 19.69
N GLU A 294 -3.11 -7.53 20.37
CA GLU A 294 -4.20 -8.25 19.70
C GLU A 294 -5.25 -7.29 19.13
N PHE A 295 -5.92 -6.53 20.02
CA PHE A 295 -6.99 -5.62 19.63
C PHE A 295 -6.78 -4.20 20.20
N ALA A 296 -6.51 -4.06 21.49
CA ALA A 296 -6.44 -2.75 22.14
C ALA A 296 -5.21 -1.91 21.71
N TYR A 297 -4.13 -2.56 21.29
CA TYR A 297 -2.87 -1.90 20.95
C TYR A 297 -2.43 -2.32 19.55
N ILE A 298 -2.20 -1.36 18.66
CA ILE A 298 -1.84 -1.61 17.25
C ILE A 298 -0.34 -1.33 17.07
N PRO A 299 0.50 -2.31 16.70
CA PRO A 299 1.90 -2.06 16.39
C PRO A 299 2.04 -0.92 15.37
N ILE A 300 3.05 -0.06 15.53
CA ILE A 300 3.24 1.08 14.61
C ILE A 300 3.42 0.59 13.16
N GLU A 301 4.03 -0.57 12.98
CA GLU A 301 4.25 -1.19 11.67
C GLU A 301 2.95 -1.63 10.99
N ASP A 302 1.89 -1.89 11.78
CA ASP A 302 0.57 -2.34 11.31
C ASP A 302 -0.42 -1.17 11.15
N TRP A 303 0.00 0.07 11.47
CA TRP A 303 -0.85 1.24 11.34
C TRP A 303 -1.03 1.66 9.88
N HIS A 304 -2.27 1.61 9.41
CA HIS A 304 -2.65 2.06 8.07
C HIS A 304 -3.56 3.30 8.11
N TRP A 305 -3.38 4.19 7.14
CA TRP A 305 -4.24 5.35 6.91
C TRP A 305 -5.23 5.10 5.76
N PRO A 306 -6.40 5.75 5.76
CA PRO A 306 -7.33 5.69 4.63
C PRO A 306 -6.79 6.49 3.43
N MET A 307 -7.37 6.28 2.26
CA MET A 307 -6.96 6.90 0.99
C MET A 307 -6.92 8.44 1.02
N CYS A 308 -7.69 9.06 1.92
CA CYS A 308 -7.87 10.51 2.05
C CYS A 308 -6.98 11.17 3.12
N VAL A 309 -5.92 10.49 3.60
CA VAL A 309 -5.00 11.03 4.61
C VAL A 309 -4.39 12.39 4.24
N ALA A 310 -4.17 12.64 2.95
CA ALA A 310 -3.57 13.89 2.48
C ALA A 310 -4.40 15.14 2.81
N ASP A 311 -5.72 15.00 2.97
CA ASP A 311 -6.64 16.08 3.30
C ASP A 311 -7.06 16.09 4.78
N MET A 312 -6.48 15.22 5.60
CA MET A 312 -6.76 15.18 7.04
C MET A 312 -6.12 16.38 7.77
N PRO A 313 -6.80 16.97 8.78
CA PRO A 313 -6.21 17.99 9.62
C PRO A 313 -4.95 17.49 10.32
N LYS A 314 -3.97 18.37 10.53
CA LYS A 314 -2.72 18.04 11.22
C LYS A 314 -2.95 17.46 12.60
N GLN A 315 -3.96 17.96 13.32
CA GLN A 315 -4.31 17.45 14.64
C GLN A 315 -4.63 15.95 14.59
N VAL A 316 -5.34 15.48 13.55
CA VAL A 316 -5.68 14.07 13.37
C VAL A 316 -4.45 13.25 13.00
N MET A 317 -3.56 13.79 12.16
CA MET A 317 -2.32 13.10 11.77
C MET A 317 -1.32 12.96 12.93
N GLU A 318 -1.38 13.83 13.93
CA GLU A 318 -0.53 13.80 15.13
C GLU A 318 -1.11 12.93 16.26
N LEU A 319 -2.40 12.55 16.20
CA LEU A 319 -3.05 11.70 17.22
C LEU A 319 -2.34 10.35 17.45
N PRO A 320 -1.89 9.61 16.41
CA PRO A 320 -1.16 8.36 16.62
C PRO A 320 0.09 8.56 17.48
N ASP A 321 0.86 9.62 17.23
CA ASP A 321 2.07 9.96 17.98
C ASP A 321 1.78 10.31 19.45
N GLN A 322 0.62 10.92 19.71
CA GLN A 322 0.16 11.24 21.07
C GLN A 322 -0.33 10.01 21.83
N CYS A 323 -0.81 8.99 21.13
CA CYS A 323 -1.34 7.75 21.68
C CYS A 323 -0.35 6.58 21.64
N VAL A 324 0.94 6.83 21.38
CA VAL A 324 1.98 5.78 21.40
C VAL A 324 2.26 5.31 22.82
N THR A 325 2.26 4.00 23.00
CA THR A 325 2.67 3.29 24.21
C THR A 325 3.49 2.04 23.84
N ASP A 326 4.15 1.43 24.81
CA ASP A 326 4.73 0.11 24.64
C ASP A 326 3.66 -0.97 24.94
N ALA A 327 3.65 -2.03 24.14
CA ALA A 327 2.76 -3.19 24.25
C ALA A 327 3.52 -4.50 24.01
N CYS A 328 2.95 -5.62 24.45
CA CYS A 328 3.50 -6.96 24.32
C CYS A 328 2.92 -7.69 23.11
N GLU A 329 3.77 -8.03 22.15
CA GLU A 329 3.48 -9.01 21.11
C GLU A 329 3.81 -10.42 21.65
N ILE A 330 2.79 -11.27 21.78
CA ILE A 330 2.95 -12.62 22.33
C ILE A 330 3.52 -13.53 21.23
N ASN A 331 4.69 -14.11 21.46
CA ASN A 331 5.29 -15.05 20.51
C ASN A 331 4.63 -16.45 20.58
N SER A 332 4.99 -17.34 19.65
CA SER A 332 4.47 -18.72 19.60
C SER A 332 4.68 -19.55 20.88
N SER A 333 5.56 -19.10 21.77
CA SER A 333 5.89 -19.74 23.04
C SER A 333 5.28 -19.03 24.25
N GLY A 334 4.44 -18.00 24.05
CA GLY A 334 3.73 -17.28 25.11
C GLY A 334 4.49 -16.11 25.75
N TYR A 335 5.70 -15.78 25.28
CA TYR A 335 6.52 -14.70 25.84
C TYR A 335 6.21 -13.34 25.20
N CYS A 336 6.38 -12.28 25.99
CA CYS A 336 6.27 -10.89 25.52
C CYS A 336 7.50 -10.45 24.73
N LYS A 337 7.28 -10.02 23.49
CA LYS A 337 8.19 -9.17 22.73
C LYS A 337 7.67 -7.74 22.78
N VAL A 338 8.42 -6.83 23.38
CA VAL A 338 7.99 -5.43 23.48
C VAL A 338 8.02 -4.78 22.10
N LYS A 339 6.91 -4.16 21.74
CA LYS A 339 6.71 -3.38 20.52
C LYS A 339 6.15 -2.02 20.90
N ARG A 340 6.54 -1.00 20.14
CA ARG A 340 5.81 0.27 20.17
C ARG A 340 4.48 0.10 19.45
N ALA A 341 3.40 0.52 20.10
CA ALA A 341 2.05 0.38 19.60
C ALA A 341 1.20 1.62 19.92
N ILE A 342 0.13 1.81 19.16
CA ILE A 342 -0.84 2.88 19.33
C ILE A 342 -1.99 2.34 20.18
N ASP A 343 -2.31 3.02 21.28
CA ASP A 343 -3.50 2.75 22.08
C ASP A 343 -4.75 3.14 21.27
N ARG A 344 -5.52 2.13 20.88
CA ARG A 344 -6.74 2.30 20.08
C ARG A 344 -7.80 3.10 20.82
N ALA A 345 -7.97 2.90 22.12
CA ALA A 345 -8.96 3.63 22.90
C ALA A 345 -8.58 5.11 23.03
N CYS A 346 -7.29 5.41 23.24
CA CYS A 346 -6.76 6.77 23.20
C CYS A 346 -7.07 7.44 21.85
N PHE A 347 -6.74 6.77 20.73
CA PHE A 347 -6.95 7.31 19.39
C PHE A 347 -8.43 7.54 19.08
N CYS A 348 -9.27 6.53 19.33
CA CYS A 348 -10.67 6.53 18.96
C CYS A 348 -11.50 7.56 19.73
N ARG A 349 -11.12 7.90 20.96
CA ARG A 349 -11.79 8.94 21.76
C ARG A 349 -11.76 10.31 21.08
N ASP A 350 -10.70 10.60 20.35
CA ASP A 350 -10.41 11.93 19.82
C ASP A 350 -10.62 12.01 18.28
N ILE A 351 -11.27 11.01 17.68
CA ILE A 351 -11.63 10.96 16.25
C ILE A 351 -13.11 10.59 16.03
N SER A 352 -13.71 11.25 15.04
CA SER A 352 -15.09 11.03 14.60
C SER A 352 -15.18 11.19 13.07
N TYR A 353 -16.34 10.87 12.49
CA TYR A 353 -16.62 11.08 11.07
C TYR A 353 -16.43 12.54 10.62
N GLU A 354 -16.71 13.50 11.50
CA GLU A 354 -16.57 14.94 11.20
C GLU A 354 -15.11 15.41 11.32
N SER A 355 -14.21 14.58 11.85
CA SER A 355 -12.78 14.92 12.01
C SER A 355 -12.07 15.06 10.66
N CYS A 356 -12.63 14.54 9.57
CA CYS A 356 -12.10 14.77 8.22
C CYS A 356 -13.17 15.26 7.24
N GLY A 357 -12.93 16.46 6.68
CA GLY A 357 -13.71 17.05 5.60
C GLY A 357 -13.10 16.79 4.22
N GLY A 358 -13.54 17.56 3.21
CA GLY A 358 -12.91 17.53 1.89
C GLY A 358 -13.01 16.17 1.20
N SER A 359 -11.88 15.60 0.77
CA SER A 359 -11.88 14.33 0.03
C SER A 359 -12.36 13.14 0.85
N CYS A 360 -12.22 13.16 2.18
CA CYS A 360 -12.77 12.14 3.09
C CYS A 360 -14.31 12.02 3.01
N GLN A 361 -14.97 12.97 2.35
CA GLN A 361 -16.43 13.03 2.23
C GLN A 361 -16.92 12.73 0.80
N ILE A 362 -16.00 12.35 -0.10
CA ILE A 362 -16.28 12.14 -1.52
C ILE A 362 -16.25 10.63 -1.86
N PHE A 363 -17.32 10.12 -2.46
CA PHE A 363 -17.43 8.78 -3.05
C PHE A 363 -16.54 7.67 -2.42
N LYS A 364 -15.48 7.23 -3.10
CA LYS A 364 -14.62 6.11 -2.69
C LYS A 364 -13.83 6.40 -1.43
N THR A 365 -13.30 7.62 -1.29
CA THR A 365 -12.56 8.05 -0.10
C THR A 365 -13.49 8.18 1.11
N ARG A 366 -14.76 8.58 0.90
CA ARG A 366 -15.81 8.52 1.94
C ARG A 366 -16.06 7.11 2.43
N ILE A 367 -16.31 6.18 1.51
CA ILE A 367 -16.61 4.79 1.86
C ILE A 367 -15.42 4.15 2.58
N ASP A 368 -14.20 4.38 2.09
CA ASP A 368 -12.96 3.90 2.68
C ASP A 368 -12.73 4.48 4.08
N TYR A 369 -12.92 5.79 4.25
CA TYR A 369 -12.78 6.45 5.54
C TYR A 369 -13.76 5.93 6.59
N ILE A 370 -15.03 5.73 6.20
CA ILE A 370 -16.06 5.20 7.12
C ILE A 370 -15.73 3.75 7.51
N LYS A 371 -15.33 2.92 6.54
CA LYS A 371 -14.94 1.53 6.81
C LYS A 371 -13.72 1.47 7.70
N TRP A 372 -12.68 2.24 7.39
CA TRP A 372 -11.49 2.36 8.21
C TRP A 372 -11.82 2.79 9.65
N LEU A 373 -12.68 3.79 9.83
CA LEU A 373 -13.09 4.27 11.15
C LEU A 373 -13.92 3.22 11.91
N HIS A 374 -14.80 2.50 11.21
CA HIS A 374 -15.58 1.41 11.79
C HIS A 374 -14.70 0.21 12.19
N ASP A 375 -13.79 -0.21 11.32
CA ASP A 375 -12.89 -1.33 11.57
C ASP A 375 -11.91 -1.01 12.72
N LEU A 376 -11.51 0.25 12.83
CA LEU A 376 -10.60 0.74 13.87
C LEU A 376 -11.30 0.92 15.22
N CYS A 377 -12.45 1.59 15.27
CA CYS A 377 -13.07 2.05 16.51
C CYS A 377 -14.43 1.40 16.83
N GLY A 378 -15.04 0.71 15.87
CA GLY A 378 -16.42 0.25 15.95
C GLY A 378 -16.71 -0.83 17.01
N ASN A 379 -15.69 -1.56 17.49
CA ASN A 379 -15.87 -2.52 18.59
C ASN A 379 -15.53 -1.96 19.98
N LEU A 380 -15.15 -0.67 20.09
CA LEU A 380 -14.96 -0.04 21.40
C LEU A 380 -16.31 0.27 22.02
N GLN A 381 -16.46 -0.06 23.31
CA GLN A 381 -17.63 0.33 24.09
C GLN A 381 -17.70 1.86 24.18
N ASP A 382 -18.92 2.41 24.07
CA ASP A 382 -19.23 3.84 24.19
C ASP A 382 -18.60 4.77 23.14
N TRP A 383 -18.02 4.23 22.06
CA TRP A 383 -17.56 5.05 20.94
C TRP A 383 -18.71 5.36 19.97
N HIS A 384 -18.99 6.66 19.81
CA HIS A 384 -20.07 7.19 18.96
C HIS A 384 -19.55 8.12 17.85
N GLY A 385 -18.37 7.81 17.29
CA GLY A 385 -17.75 8.65 16.26
C GLY A 385 -18.39 8.54 14.87
N LEU A 386 -19.20 7.52 14.60
CA LEU A 386 -19.97 7.37 13.35
C LEU A 386 -21.44 7.77 13.55
N PRO A 387 -22.06 8.44 12.55
CA PRO A 387 -23.48 8.75 12.59
C PRO A 387 -24.34 7.49 12.50
N ASP A 388 -25.57 7.51 13.03
CA ASP A 388 -26.47 6.34 13.07
C ASP A 388 -26.72 5.72 11.68
N ASN A 389 -26.74 6.55 10.63
CA ASN A 389 -26.92 6.12 9.25
C ASN A 389 -25.61 5.85 8.50
N TRP A 390 -24.49 5.62 9.19
CA TRP A 390 -23.18 5.42 8.55
C TRP A 390 -23.16 4.31 7.50
N ARG A 391 -23.97 3.26 7.67
CA ARG A 391 -24.09 2.16 6.69
C ARG A 391 -24.61 2.65 5.33
N GLN A 392 -25.47 3.68 5.31
CA GLN A 392 -25.92 4.32 4.08
C GLN A 392 -24.82 5.20 3.49
N LEU A 393 -24.04 5.90 4.33
CA LEU A 393 -22.91 6.71 3.90
C LEU A 393 -21.74 5.86 3.35
N ALA A 394 -21.60 4.63 3.86
CA ALA A 394 -20.66 3.62 3.39
C ALA A 394 -21.09 2.93 2.09
N ALA A 395 -22.28 3.26 1.55
CA ALA A 395 -22.73 2.83 0.24
C ALA A 395 -22.55 3.94 -0.81
N PRO A 396 -22.43 3.59 -2.10
CA PRO A 396 -22.49 4.57 -3.18
C PRO A 396 -23.83 5.30 -3.20
N THR A 397 -23.80 6.62 -3.36
CA THR A 397 -25.01 7.42 -3.62
C THR A 397 -25.41 7.35 -5.10
N PRO A 398 -26.66 7.74 -5.46
CA PRO A 398 -27.06 7.85 -6.86
C PRO A 398 -26.12 8.68 -7.73
N LEU A 399 -25.57 9.77 -7.20
CA LEU A 399 -24.61 10.63 -7.89
C LEU A 399 -23.25 9.97 -8.05
N ASP A 400 -22.79 9.20 -7.05
CA ASP A 400 -21.53 8.45 -7.12
C ASP A 400 -21.55 7.37 -8.22
N MET A 401 -22.76 6.89 -8.56
CA MET A 401 -22.99 5.89 -9.61
C MET A 401 -23.14 6.50 -11.01
N ILE A 402 -23.07 7.82 -11.17
CA ILE A 402 -23.09 8.48 -12.48
C ILE A 402 -21.65 8.80 -12.91
N PRO A 403 -21.18 8.35 -14.08
CA PRO A 403 -19.77 8.47 -14.49
C PRO A 403 -19.26 9.91 -14.71
N TRP A 404 -20.15 10.89 -14.83
CA TRP A 404 -19.83 12.29 -15.10
C TRP A 404 -20.26 13.18 -13.93
N ARG A 405 -19.62 14.35 -13.81
CA ARG A 405 -19.72 15.22 -12.62
C ARG A 405 -20.79 16.31 -12.69
N TRP A 406 -21.49 16.43 -13.82
CA TRP A 406 -22.51 17.46 -14.02
C TRP A 406 -23.92 16.86 -13.90
N THR A 407 -24.87 17.66 -13.43
CA THR A 407 -26.29 17.28 -13.36
C THR A 407 -27.12 18.22 -14.24
N LEU A 408 -28.32 17.78 -14.62
CA LEU A 408 -29.24 18.56 -15.46
C LEU A 408 -30.39 19.07 -14.58
N LYS A 409 -30.09 19.90 -13.58
CA LYS A 409 -31.05 20.41 -12.58
C LYS A 409 -30.87 21.93 -12.46
N PRO A 410 -31.91 22.72 -12.14
CA PRO A 410 -31.73 24.16 -11.98
C PRO A 410 -30.80 24.46 -10.80
N SER A 411 -29.84 25.38 -10.98
CA SER A 411 -29.04 25.94 -9.92
C SER A 411 -29.93 26.76 -8.98
N ASN A 412 -29.91 26.40 -7.69
CA ASN A 412 -30.50 27.24 -6.64
C ASN A 412 -29.52 28.39 -6.37
N ASP A 413 -29.57 29.44 -7.20
CA ASP A 413 -28.92 30.70 -6.85
C ASP A 413 -29.61 31.26 -5.59
N SER A 414 -28.96 31.08 -4.44
CA SER A 414 -29.37 31.51 -3.11
C SER A 414 -29.24 33.03 -2.90
N ASN A 415 -29.53 33.83 -3.93
CA ASN A 415 -29.51 35.29 -3.88
C ASN A 415 -30.78 35.93 -4.46
N ILE A 416 -31.96 35.31 -4.24
CA ILE A 416 -33.20 36.11 -4.23
C ILE A 416 -33.38 36.63 -2.82
N ALA A 417 -32.91 37.88 -2.65
CA ALA A 417 -33.06 38.69 -1.46
C ALA A 417 -34.47 38.57 -0.85
N TYR A 418 -34.50 38.55 0.48
CA TYR A 418 -35.65 38.90 1.29
C TYR A 418 -36.28 40.21 0.76
N VAL A 419 -37.34 40.09 -0.05
CA VAL A 419 -38.30 41.17 -0.25
C VAL A 419 -39.69 40.60 -0.03
N THR A 420 -40.16 40.85 1.17
CA THR A 420 -41.55 40.78 1.59
C THR A 420 -42.42 41.62 0.65
N ARG A 421 -43.25 40.98 -0.21
CA ARG A 421 -44.64 41.40 -0.48
C ARG A 421 -45.37 40.46 -1.43
N LEU A 422 -46.37 39.80 -0.85
CA LEU A 422 -47.66 39.37 -1.41
C LEU A 422 -47.87 39.62 -2.92
N GLY A 423 -47.82 38.54 -3.70
CA GLY A 423 -48.20 38.52 -5.11
C GLY A 423 -47.76 37.21 -5.75
N SER A 424 -48.71 36.29 -5.95
CA SER A 424 -48.55 35.01 -6.65
C SER A 424 -47.63 35.10 -7.88
N ILE A 425 -46.42 34.55 -7.78
CA ILE A 425 -45.56 34.24 -8.93
C ILE A 425 -45.42 32.72 -9.01
N ARG A 426 -46.43 32.14 -9.65
CA ARG A 426 -46.43 30.98 -10.54
C ARG A 426 -45.15 30.11 -10.54
N GLY A 427 -45.21 29.00 -9.79
CA GLY A 427 -44.62 27.69 -10.09
C GLY A 427 -43.10 27.62 -10.25
N THR A 428 -42.41 27.12 -9.23
CA THR A 428 -41.25 26.23 -9.45
C THR A 428 -41.70 25.14 -10.45
N GLU A 429 -41.20 25.16 -11.68
CA GLU A 429 -41.52 24.13 -12.69
C GLU A 429 -41.19 22.75 -12.07
N THR A 430 -42.22 21.97 -11.75
CA THR A 430 -42.07 20.61 -11.23
C THR A 430 -41.37 19.75 -12.27
N CYS A 431 -40.32 19.04 -11.88
CA CYS A 431 -39.59 18.18 -12.80
C CYS A 431 -40.52 17.17 -13.47
N ALA A 432 -40.32 16.95 -14.77
CA ALA A 432 -41.03 15.90 -15.50
C ALA A 432 -40.85 14.53 -14.82
N SER A 433 -41.90 13.70 -14.83
CA SER A 433 -41.81 12.33 -14.33
C SER A 433 -40.85 11.48 -15.18
N ASN A 434 -40.33 10.40 -14.61
CA ASN A 434 -39.43 9.49 -15.34
C ASN A 434 -40.13 8.82 -16.53
N GLU A 435 -41.43 8.54 -16.40
CA GLU A 435 -42.28 8.03 -17.48
C GLU A 435 -42.40 9.05 -18.60
N TRP A 436 -42.56 10.35 -18.28
CA TRP A 436 -42.64 11.39 -19.30
C TRP A 436 -41.29 11.60 -20.02
N LYS A 437 -40.17 11.52 -19.29
CA LYS A 437 -38.81 11.57 -19.89
C LYS A 437 -38.61 10.46 -20.91
N LEU A 438 -38.88 9.21 -20.54
CA LEU A 438 -38.78 8.06 -21.46
C LEU A 438 -39.84 8.12 -22.57
N GLY A 439 -41.06 8.56 -22.23
CA GLY A 439 -42.16 8.77 -23.16
C GLY A 439 -41.82 9.76 -24.28
N SER A 440 -41.06 10.81 -23.97
CA SER A 440 -40.58 11.76 -24.97
C SER A 440 -39.70 11.09 -26.04
N PHE A 441 -38.80 10.18 -25.63
CA PHE A 441 -37.98 9.41 -26.57
C PHE A 441 -38.81 8.45 -27.41
N ALA A 442 -39.84 7.82 -26.81
CA ALA A 442 -40.75 6.95 -27.53
C ALA A 442 -41.54 7.74 -28.60
N LEU A 443 -42.01 8.95 -28.28
CA LEU A 443 -42.71 9.83 -29.23
C LEU A 443 -41.83 10.19 -30.45
N VAL A 444 -40.55 10.53 -30.23
CA VAL A 444 -39.60 10.81 -31.33
C VAL A 444 -39.45 9.59 -32.25
N ASN A 445 -39.33 8.40 -31.67
CA ASN A 445 -39.20 7.15 -32.43
C ASN A 445 -40.49 6.82 -33.22
N ILE A 446 -41.67 6.95 -32.61
CA ILE A 446 -42.96 6.75 -33.28
C ILE A 446 -43.11 7.72 -34.46
N ALA A 447 -42.81 9.00 -34.27
CA ALA A 447 -42.87 10.00 -35.33
C ALA A 447 -41.92 9.66 -36.49
N THR A 448 -40.72 9.17 -36.18
CA THR A 448 -39.73 8.75 -37.17
C THR A 448 -40.23 7.55 -37.99
N VAL A 449 -40.81 6.54 -37.33
CA VAL A 449 -41.40 5.36 -38.00
C VAL A 449 -42.53 5.78 -38.95
N LEU A 450 -43.45 6.63 -38.47
CA LEU A 450 -44.55 7.15 -39.28
C LEU A 450 -44.04 7.92 -40.50
N ALA A 451 -42.96 8.70 -40.35
CA ALA A 451 -42.35 9.44 -41.44
C ALA A 451 -41.79 8.52 -42.53
N VAL A 452 -41.10 7.44 -42.15
CA VAL A 452 -40.55 6.45 -43.08
C VAL A 452 -41.69 5.74 -43.84
N ILE A 453 -42.76 5.33 -43.16
CA ILE A 453 -43.91 4.69 -43.79
C ILE A 453 -44.61 5.64 -44.78
N LEU A 454 -44.78 6.91 -44.39
CA LEU A 454 -45.45 7.91 -45.24
C LEU A 454 -44.58 8.34 -46.43
N SER A 455 -43.26 8.41 -46.27
CA SER A 455 -42.34 8.77 -47.35
C SER A 455 -42.29 7.68 -48.42
N GLN A 456 -42.31 6.40 -48.04
CA GLN A 456 -42.42 5.28 -48.97
C GLN A 456 -43.72 5.32 -49.80
N ARG A 457 -44.86 5.59 -49.16
CA ARG A 457 -46.14 5.73 -49.89
C ARG A 457 -46.14 6.88 -50.90
N LYS A 458 -45.43 7.98 -50.61
CA LYS A 458 -45.28 9.11 -51.55
C LYS A 458 -44.27 8.82 -52.66
N GLY A 459 -43.19 8.10 -52.37
CA GLY A 459 -42.22 7.63 -53.37
C GLY A 459 -42.89 6.77 -54.46
N ILE A 460 -43.72 5.81 -54.05
CA ILE A 460 -44.52 4.97 -54.97
C ILE A 460 -45.42 5.82 -55.89
N ARG A 461 -46.01 6.91 -55.39
CA ARG A 461 -46.85 7.81 -56.22
C ARG A 461 -46.03 8.73 -57.13
N ARG A 462 -44.76 9.00 -56.82
CA ARG A 462 -43.89 9.90 -57.58
C ARG A 462 -43.16 9.15 -58.71
N VAL A 463 -42.87 7.85 -58.55
CA VAL A 463 -42.33 6.99 -59.62
C VAL A 463 -43.30 6.85 -60.81
N ALA A 464 -44.61 7.04 -60.59
CA ALA A 464 -45.59 7.13 -61.68
C ALA A 464 -45.46 8.41 -62.55
N ARG A 465 -44.59 9.36 -62.20
CA ARG A 465 -44.33 10.60 -62.94
C ARG A 465 -42.84 10.99 -62.90
N GLY A 466 -42.03 10.27 -63.69
CA GLY A 466 -40.80 10.70 -64.40
C GLY A 466 -39.63 11.34 -63.62
N PHE A 467 -38.42 10.77 -63.74
CA PHE A 467 -37.26 11.30 -64.49
C PHE A 467 -36.03 10.39 -64.26
N LEU A 468 -35.42 9.86 -65.32
CA LEU A 468 -34.15 9.11 -65.26
C LEU A 468 -32.99 10.10 -65.05
N TRP A 469 -32.50 10.23 -63.82
CA TRP A 469 -31.17 10.79 -63.57
C TRP A 469 -30.32 9.71 -62.91
N HIS A 470 -29.22 9.32 -63.58
CA HIS A 470 -28.25 8.38 -63.05
C HIS A 470 -27.64 8.94 -61.74
N PRO A 471 -27.84 8.30 -60.57
CA PRO A 471 -27.33 8.82 -59.32
C PRO A 471 -25.80 8.77 -59.29
N HIS A 472 -25.16 9.88 -58.92
CA HIS A 472 -23.72 9.94 -58.73
C HIS A 472 -23.29 8.99 -57.58
N PRO A 473 -22.16 8.23 -57.69
CA PRO A 473 -21.81 7.17 -56.75
C PRO A 473 -21.61 7.60 -55.28
N TRP A 474 -21.37 8.90 -55.04
CA TRP A 474 -21.13 9.49 -53.72
C TRP A 474 -22.37 10.11 -53.07
N CYS A 475 -23.52 10.10 -53.73
CA CYS A 475 -24.73 10.78 -53.25
C CYS A 475 -25.21 10.27 -51.87
N TRP A 476 -25.04 8.96 -51.59
CA TRP A 476 -25.41 8.37 -50.30
C TRP A 476 -24.55 8.89 -49.13
N PHE A 477 -23.28 9.22 -49.36
CA PHE A 477 -22.37 9.75 -48.34
C PHE A 477 -22.77 11.17 -47.92
N PHE A 478 -23.06 12.04 -48.90
CA PHE A 478 -23.54 13.40 -48.63
C PHE A 478 -24.91 13.40 -47.93
N LYS A 479 -25.83 12.54 -48.38
CA LYS A 479 -27.13 12.36 -47.71
C LYS A 479 -26.97 11.88 -46.28
N GLY A 480 -26.12 10.88 -46.04
CA GLY A 480 -25.83 10.38 -44.70
C GLY A 480 -25.20 11.44 -43.79
N THR A 481 -24.26 12.21 -44.32
CA THR A 481 -23.63 13.34 -43.61
C THR A 481 -24.67 14.41 -43.25
N LEU A 482 -25.57 14.74 -44.16
CA LEU A 482 -26.65 15.70 -43.91
C LEU A 482 -27.63 15.20 -42.85
N ILE A 483 -28.00 13.92 -42.87
CA ILE A 483 -28.86 13.30 -41.85
C ILE A 483 -28.19 13.39 -40.47
N ALA A 484 -26.90 13.04 -40.38
CA ALA A 484 -26.13 13.15 -39.14
C ALA A 484 -26.04 14.62 -38.66
N ALA A 485 -25.78 15.55 -39.57
CA ALA A 485 -25.70 16.98 -39.27
C ALA A 485 -27.03 17.55 -38.74
N LEU A 486 -28.17 17.16 -39.33
CA LEU A 486 -29.50 17.54 -38.85
C LEU A 486 -29.75 17.05 -37.42
N GLN A 487 -29.33 15.83 -37.11
CA GLN A 487 -29.48 15.24 -35.78
C GLN A 487 -28.58 15.91 -34.74
N LEU A 488 -27.35 16.25 -35.11
CA LEU A 488 -26.46 17.03 -34.25
C LEU A 488 -26.97 18.44 -34.02
N LEU A 489 -27.52 19.07 -35.06
CA LEU A 489 -28.11 20.39 -34.97
C LEU A 489 -29.32 20.39 -34.02
N ALA A 490 -30.15 19.34 -34.04
CA ALA A 490 -31.24 19.17 -33.08
C ALA A 490 -30.73 19.09 -31.63
N ASN A 491 -29.70 18.26 -31.38
CA ASN A 491 -29.09 18.14 -30.05
C ASN A 491 -28.45 19.47 -29.60
N TRP A 492 -27.79 20.18 -30.51
CA TRP A 492 -27.18 21.48 -30.21
C TRP A 492 -28.22 22.56 -29.90
N ILE A 493 -29.28 22.68 -30.71
CA ILE A 493 -30.40 23.61 -30.44
C ILE A 493 -31.02 23.30 -29.09
N ASN A 494 -31.31 22.03 -28.80
CA ASN A 494 -31.87 21.64 -27.51
C ASN A 494 -30.93 21.98 -26.36
N ALA A 495 -29.62 21.78 -26.50
CA ALA A 495 -28.66 22.02 -25.43
C ALA A 495 -28.51 23.53 -25.18
N PHE A 496 -28.56 24.33 -26.24
CA PHE A 496 -28.62 25.78 -26.18
C PHE A 496 -29.92 26.30 -25.54
N LEU A 497 -31.07 25.69 -25.85
CA LEU A 497 -32.35 26.02 -25.19
C LEU A 497 -32.31 25.72 -23.69
N VAL A 498 -31.70 24.60 -23.31
CA VAL A 498 -31.47 24.27 -21.89
C VAL A 498 -30.61 25.34 -21.24
N GLN A 499 -29.43 25.64 -21.79
CA GLN A 499 -28.50 26.61 -21.18
C GLN A 499 -29.11 28.02 -21.02
N ASN A 500 -29.95 28.44 -21.96
CA ASN A 500 -30.64 29.73 -21.90
C ASN A 500 -31.84 29.76 -20.95
N THR A 501 -32.23 28.63 -20.37
CA THR A 501 -33.28 28.60 -19.35
C THR A 501 -32.72 29.06 -18.00
N ALA A 502 -33.48 29.89 -17.28
CA ALA A 502 -33.07 30.36 -15.95
C ALA A 502 -32.79 29.17 -15.02
N GLY A 503 -31.64 29.20 -14.34
CA GLY A 503 -31.15 28.10 -13.50
C GLY A 503 -30.30 27.04 -14.23
N TYR A 504 -30.18 27.04 -15.56
CA TYR A 504 -29.46 26.00 -16.31
C TYR A 504 -28.16 26.51 -16.97
N LYS A 505 -27.64 27.65 -16.52
CA LYS A 505 -26.53 28.37 -17.18
C LYS A 505 -25.20 27.62 -17.15
N ASP A 506 -24.95 26.86 -16.09
CA ASP A 506 -23.67 26.18 -15.85
C ASP A 506 -23.55 24.81 -16.55
N ILE A 507 -24.53 24.45 -17.38
CA ILE A 507 -24.60 23.12 -17.98
C ILE A 507 -23.69 23.01 -19.20
N PRO A 508 -22.84 21.98 -19.27
CA PRO A 508 -21.88 21.83 -20.36
C PRO A 508 -22.59 21.40 -21.66
N VAL A 509 -22.85 22.36 -22.54
CA VAL A 509 -23.57 22.18 -23.82
C VAL A 509 -23.02 21.04 -24.67
N ILE A 510 -21.70 20.98 -24.86
CA ILE A 510 -21.06 19.94 -25.70
C ILE A 510 -21.24 18.56 -25.07
N GLN A 511 -21.09 18.45 -23.75
CA GLN A 511 -21.24 17.19 -23.02
C GLN A 511 -22.70 16.71 -23.04
N LEU A 512 -23.68 17.62 -22.92
CA LEU A 512 -25.09 17.29 -23.04
C LEU A 512 -25.47 16.86 -24.46
N MET A 513 -24.96 17.57 -25.46
CA MET A 513 -25.14 17.24 -26.88
C MET A 513 -24.62 15.83 -27.21
N LEU A 514 -23.42 15.48 -26.72
CA LEU A 514 -22.82 14.15 -26.88
C LEU A 514 -23.62 13.07 -26.14
N LEU A 515 -24.14 13.37 -24.94
CA LEU A 515 -24.99 12.44 -24.21
C LEU A 515 -26.24 12.13 -25.03
N TRP A 516 -26.89 13.13 -25.60
CA TRP A 516 -28.09 12.92 -26.41
C TRP A 516 -27.85 12.21 -27.75
N CYS A 517 -26.60 12.08 -28.21
CA CYS A 517 -26.29 11.19 -29.33
C CYS A 517 -26.51 9.70 -28.97
N SER A 518 -26.55 9.34 -27.69
CA SER A 518 -26.83 7.97 -27.23
C SER A 518 -28.32 7.66 -27.08
N ILE A 519 -29.21 8.64 -27.29
CA ILE A 519 -30.67 8.43 -27.25
C ILE A 519 -31.03 7.33 -28.26
N PRO A 520 -31.86 6.34 -27.88
CA PRO A 520 -32.27 5.28 -28.79
C PRO A 520 -33.05 5.85 -29.97
N ARG A 521 -32.62 5.54 -31.19
CA ARG A 521 -33.21 6.03 -32.44
C ARG A 521 -33.49 4.89 -33.40
N LEU A 522 -34.62 4.98 -34.09
CA LEU A 522 -35.05 4.08 -35.16
C LEU A 522 -34.71 4.63 -36.55
N ALA A 523 -33.68 5.49 -36.66
CA ALA A 523 -33.26 6.09 -37.94
C ALA A 523 -32.71 5.05 -38.94
N TRP A 524 -32.33 3.86 -38.46
CA TRP A 524 -31.84 2.73 -39.27
C TRP A 524 -32.97 1.85 -39.85
N LEU A 525 -34.25 2.10 -39.52
CA LEU A 525 -35.40 1.33 -40.05
C LEU A 525 -35.47 1.21 -41.58
N PRO A 526 -35.05 2.20 -42.39
CA PRO A 526 -35.00 2.04 -43.85
C PRO A 526 -34.19 0.82 -44.31
N ILE A 527 -33.23 0.34 -43.50
CA ILE A 527 -32.41 -0.84 -43.79
C ILE A 527 -33.26 -2.12 -43.80
N LEU A 528 -34.26 -2.25 -42.90
CA LEU A 528 -35.17 -3.41 -42.84
C LEU A 528 -36.07 -3.52 -44.06
N LEU A 529 -36.32 -2.39 -44.73
CA LEU A 529 -37.27 -2.30 -45.85
C LEU A 529 -36.64 -2.71 -47.19
N ILE A 530 -35.34 -3.05 -47.22
CA ILE A 530 -34.61 -3.59 -48.39
C ILE A 530 -35.06 -5.02 -48.74
N VAL A 531 -35.77 -5.73 -47.85
CA VAL A 531 -36.21 -7.13 -48.09
C VAL A 531 -37.32 -7.21 -49.16
N GLN A 532 -37.90 -6.10 -49.61
CA GLN A 532 -38.81 -6.09 -50.77
C GLN A 532 -38.04 -5.87 -52.09
N PRO A 533 -38.40 -6.56 -53.19
CA PRO A 533 -37.65 -6.56 -54.44
C PRO A 533 -37.89 -5.29 -55.29
N PHE A 534 -37.69 -4.10 -54.71
CA PHE A 534 -37.87 -2.82 -55.38
C PHE A 534 -36.55 -2.04 -55.47
N GLU A 535 -36.01 -2.01 -56.69
CA GLU A 535 -35.16 -1.01 -57.39
C GLU A 535 -34.05 -0.24 -56.63
N GLU A 536 -33.02 0.15 -57.39
CA GLU A 536 -31.77 0.83 -57.00
C GLU A 536 -31.92 2.04 -56.04
N MET A 537 -33.11 2.63 -55.94
CA MET A 537 -33.44 3.74 -55.03
C MET A 537 -33.45 3.31 -53.54
N SER A 538 -33.65 2.02 -53.23
CA SER A 538 -33.66 1.49 -51.85
C SER A 538 -32.26 1.36 -51.22
N ILE A 539 -31.22 1.15 -52.03
CA ILE A 539 -29.84 0.92 -51.56
C ILE A 539 -29.18 2.22 -51.08
N SER A 540 -29.39 3.34 -51.79
CA SER A 540 -28.82 4.65 -51.42
C SER A 540 -29.40 5.20 -50.10
N ALA A 541 -30.71 5.02 -49.89
CA ALA A 541 -31.41 5.42 -48.67
C ALA A 541 -30.94 4.61 -47.45
N ALA A 542 -30.79 3.29 -47.60
CA ALA A 542 -30.28 2.44 -46.54
C ALA A 542 -28.80 2.71 -46.23
N ALA A 543 -27.96 2.89 -47.24
CA ALA A 543 -26.54 3.20 -47.06
C ALA A 543 -26.32 4.56 -46.38
N SER A 544 -27.08 5.59 -46.77
CA SER A 544 -27.03 6.92 -46.13
C SER A 544 -27.49 6.87 -44.67
N SER A 545 -28.57 6.15 -44.38
CA SER A 545 -29.08 5.97 -43.01
C SER A 545 -28.09 5.20 -42.13
N LEU A 546 -27.47 4.14 -42.65
CA LEU A 546 -26.44 3.37 -41.95
C LEU A 546 -25.19 4.21 -41.68
N TYR A 547 -24.77 5.05 -42.64
CA TYR A 547 -23.63 5.96 -42.45
C TYR A 547 -23.92 7.00 -41.36
N ALA A 548 -25.11 7.60 -41.39
CA ALA A 548 -25.53 8.56 -40.37
C ALA A 548 -25.56 7.93 -38.97
N GLU A 549 -26.10 6.71 -38.87
CA GLU A 549 -26.15 5.95 -37.62
C GLU A 549 -24.73 5.62 -37.13
N MET A 550 -23.83 5.15 -38.00
CA MET A 550 -22.43 4.88 -37.64
C MET A 550 -21.75 6.13 -37.05
N PHE A 551 -21.99 7.30 -37.63
CA PHE A 551 -21.45 8.56 -37.13
C PHE A 551 -22.01 8.94 -35.75
N LEU A 552 -23.32 8.79 -35.54
CA LEU A 552 -23.95 9.05 -34.24
C LEU A 552 -23.50 8.03 -33.17
N GLN A 553 -23.37 6.76 -33.53
CA GLN A 553 -22.86 5.71 -32.65
C GLN A 553 -21.42 6.00 -32.23
N PHE A 554 -20.58 6.48 -33.16
CA PHE A 554 -19.23 6.94 -32.84
C PHE A 554 -19.23 8.07 -31.81
N LEU A 555 -20.09 9.08 -31.95
CA LEU A 555 -20.19 10.15 -30.95
C LEU A 555 -20.77 9.66 -29.61
N SER A 556 -21.75 8.76 -29.64
CA SER A 556 -22.35 8.15 -28.44
C SER A 556 -21.35 7.30 -27.65
N SER A 557 -20.32 6.78 -28.32
CA SER A 557 -19.29 5.94 -27.72
C SER A 557 -18.60 6.61 -26.53
N TYR A 558 -18.48 7.94 -26.55
CA TYR A 558 -17.87 8.71 -25.46
C TYR A 558 -18.52 8.36 -24.10
N TYR A 559 -19.84 8.43 -24.00
CA TYR A 559 -20.55 8.12 -22.76
C TYR A 559 -20.71 6.63 -22.51
N MET A 560 -20.90 5.82 -23.55
CA MET A 560 -21.05 4.37 -23.39
C MET A 560 -19.74 3.75 -22.87
N VAL A 561 -18.61 4.08 -23.47
CA VAL A 561 -17.28 3.60 -23.04
C VAL A 561 -16.91 4.19 -21.68
N MET A 562 -17.19 5.47 -21.43
CA MET A 562 -17.00 6.07 -20.11
C MET A 562 -17.78 5.31 -19.04
N THR A 563 -19.04 4.95 -19.31
CA THR A 563 -19.89 4.18 -18.39
C THR A 563 -19.29 2.79 -18.15
N VAL A 564 -18.91 2.06 -19.19
CA VAL A 564 -18.30 0.73 -19.02
C VAL A 564 -17.01 0.80 -18.22
N ASN A 565 -16.13 1.73 -18.54
CA ASN A 565 -14.85 1.91 -17.85
C ASN A 565 -15.05 2.31 -16.38
N TYR A 566 -16.02 3.18 -16.10
CA TYR A 566 -16.37 3.56 -14.74
C TYR A 566 -16.91 2.37 -13.95
N GLY A 567 -17.81 1.58 -14.54
CA GLY A 567 -18.35 0.39 -13.89
C GLY A 567 -17.27 -0.63 -13.54
N TRP A 568 -16.28 -0.81 -14.42
CA TRP A 568 -15.12 -1.66 -14.16
C TRP A 568 -14.24 -1.12 -13.04
N LYS A 569 -13.88 0.16 -13.10
CA LYS A 569 -13.01 0.83 -12.11
C LYS A 569 -13.61 0.81 -10.70
N HIS A 570 -14.93 0.82 -10.58
CA HIS A 570 -15.66 0.92 -9.31
C HIS A 570 -16.34 -0.39 -8.89
N ASP A 571 -16.01 -1.51 -9.56
CA ASP A 571 -16.50 -2.85 -9.23
C ASP A 571 -18.03 -3.02 -9.30
N PHE A 572 -18.69 -2.17 -10.07
CA PHE A 572 -20.15 -2.15 -10.18
C PHE A 572 -20.70 -3.36 -10.94
N TYR A 573 -19.87 -4.04 -11.74
CA TYR A 573 -20.25 -5.30 -12.38
C TYR A 573 -20.22 -6.51 -11.43
N PHE A 574 -19.48 -6.45 -10.31
CA PHE A 574 -19.20 -7.61 -9.46
C PHE A 574 -19.69 -7.48 -8.00
N GLY A 575 -20.18 -6.33 -7.57
CA GLY A 575 -20.77 -6.20 -6.22
C GLY A 575 -20.72 -4.80 -5.61
N GLY A 576 -19.95 -3.88 -6.19
CA GLY A 576 -19.71 -2.53 -5.64
C GLY A 576 -20.93 -1.61 -5.47
N MET A 577 -22.15 -2.06 -5.79
CA MET A 577 -23.41 -1.33 -5.58
C MET A 577 -24.36 -2.03 -4.59
N GLU A 578 -23.87 -3.02 -3.84
CA GLU A 578 -24.68 -3.70 -2.82
C GLU A 578 -25.06 -2.71 -1.69
N GLY A 579 -26.32 -2.72 -1.28
CA GLY A 579 -26.87 -1.77 -0.31
C GLY A 579 -27.03 -0.32 -0.81
N ALA A 580 -26.64 0.00 -2.06
CA ALA A 580 -26.77 1.34 -2.62
C ALA A 580 -28.24 1.70 -2.93
N GLU A 581 -28.65 2.91 -2.57
CA GLU A 581 -29.95 3.45 -2.95
C GLU A 581 -30.05 3.54 -4.49
N ARG A 582 -31.10 2.96 -5.08
CA ARG A 582 -31.28 2.85 -6.55
C ARG A 582 -30.19 2.06 -7.27
N GLY A 583 -29.38 1.25 -6.58
CA GLY A 583 -28.34 0.41 -7.18
C GLY A 583 -28.88 -0.52 -8.28
N GLY A 584 -30.14 -0.96 -8.20
CA GLY A 584 -30.80 -1.73 -9.26
C GLY A 584 -30.93 -0.97 -10.59
N LEU A 585 -31.23 0.32 -10.55
CA LEU A 585 -31.35 1.17 -11.75
C LEU A 585 -29.97 1.48 -12.35
N ALA A 586 -28.95 1.65 -11.50
CA ALA A 586 -27.57 1.75 -11.94
C ALA A 586 -27.11 0.46 -12.65
N LYS A 587 -27.42 -0.74 -12.11
CA LYS A 587 -27.13 -2.03 -12.78
C LYS A 587 -27.71 -2.08 -14.19
N ILE A 588 -28.96 -1.63 -14.36
CA ILE A 588 -29.61 -1.54 -15.68
C ILE A 588 -28.83 -0.60 -16.62
N MET A 589 -28.44 0.58 -16.14
CA MET A 589 -27.63 1.54 -16.92
C MET A 589 -26.31 0.91 -17.40
N TYR A 590 -25.53 0.32 -16.48
CA TYR A 590 -24.25 -0.31 -16.80
C TYR A 590 -24.41 -1.54 -17.71
N ALA A 591 -25.50 -2.31 -17.56
CA ALA A 591 -25.82 -3.41 -18.45
C ALA A 591 -26.11 -2.92 -19.88
N GLY A 592 -26.86 -1.82 -20.03
CA GLY A 592 -27.13 -1.20 -21.32
C GLY A 592 -25.86 -0.76 -22.05
N ALA A 593 -24.97 -0.05 -21.33
CA ALA A 593 -23.68 0.37 -21.87
C ALA A 593 -22.77 -0.81 -22.25
N PHE A 594 -22.77 -1.87 -21.44
CA PHE A 594 -21.96 -3.06 -21.71
C PHE A 594 -22.49 -3.88 -22.90
N MET A 595 -23.81 -4.03 -23.02
CA MET A 595 -24.45 -4.62 -24.20
C MET A 595 -24.10 -3.85 -25.48
N TRP A 596 -24.14 -2.52 -25.42
CA TRP A 596 -23.70 -1.66 -26.53
C TRP A 596 -22.24 -1.94 -26.90
N PHE A 597 -21.34 -1.98 -25.91
CA PHE A 597 -19.90 -2.20 -26.12
C PHE A 597 -19.61 -3.55 -26.79
N ILE A 598 -20.21 -4.65 -26.29
CA ILE A 598 -20.09 -5.98 -26.89
C ILE A 598 -20.60 -5.97 -28.33
N THR A 599 -21.75 -5.33 -28.58
CA THR A 599 -22.37 -5.30 -29.90
C THR A 599 -21.51 -4.58 -30.93
N ILE A 600 -20.92 -3.42 -30.57
CA ILE A 600 -19.96 -2.73 -31.43
C ILE A 600 -18.72 -3.60 -31.70
N GLY A 601 -18.17 -4.24 -30.67
CA GLY A 601 -17.03 -5.16 -30.81
C GLY A 601 -17.32 -6.31 -31.78
N LEU A 602 -18.50 -6.94 -31.65
CA LEU A 602 -18.96 -7.99 -32.55
C LEU A 602 -19.16 -7.47 -33.97
N ALA A 603 -19.80 -6.31 -34.15
CA ALA A 603 -20.02 -5.70 -35.46
C ALA A 603 -18.69 -5.39 -36.19
N LEU A 604 -17.70 -4.84 -35.48
CA LEU A 604 -16.35 -4.62 -36.00
C LEU A 604 -15.63 -5.93 -36.33
N GLY A 605 -15.79 -6.97 -35.50
CA GLY A 605 -15.27 -8.32 -35.76
C GLY A 605 -15.87 -8.94 -37.02
N GLN A 606 -17.17 -8.80 -37.24
CA GLN A 606 -17.83 -9.28 -38.45
C GLN A 606 -17.40 -8.48 -39.69
N LEU A 607 -17.29 -7.16 -39.57
CA LEU A 607 -16.82 -6.30 -40.66
C LEU A 607 -15.41 -6.69 -41.09
N THR A 608 -14.47 -6.81 -40.14
CA THR A 608 -13.09 -7.22 -40.45
C THR A 608 -13.01 -8.63 -41.03
N ARG A 609 -13.84 -9.58 -40.56
CA ARG A 609 -13.93 -10.92 -41.14
C ARG A 609 -14.44 -10.89 -42.58
N ALA A 610 -15.45 -10.07 -42.87
CA ALA A 610 -15.98 -9.88 -44.22
C ALA A 610 -14.93 -9.27 -45.16
N THR A 611 -14.25 -8.21 -44.73
CA THR A 611 -13.18 -7.58 -45.52
C THR A 611 -12.03 -8.55 -45.80
N ARG A 612 -11.61 -9.36 -44.82
CA ARG A 612 -10.58 -10.41 -45.01
C ARG A 612 -11.03 -11.49 -46.00
N ARG A 613 -12.30 -11.92 -45.95
CA ARG A 613 -12.86 -12.90 -46.91
C ARG A 613 -12.87 -12.35 -48.34
N MET A 614 -13.25 -11.09 -48.52
CA MET A 614 -13.25 -10.44 -49.83
C MET A 614 -11.82 -10.24 -50.37
N GLY A 615 -10.87 -9.86 -49.51
CA GLY A 615 -9.44 -9.77 -49.88
C GLY A 615 -8.85 -11.12 -50.30
N LYS A 616 -9.23 -12.21 -49.63
CA LYS A 616 -8.79 -13.58 -49.97
C LYS A 616 -9.40 -14.09 -51.28
N SER A 617 -10.63 -13.69 -51.61
CA SER A 617 -11.26 -14.04 -52.91
C SER A 617 -10.59 -13.32 -54.09
N ARG A 618 -10.18 -12.06 -53.90
CA ARG A 618 -9.51 -11.26 -54.94
C ARG A 618 -8.07 -11.74 -55.21
N GLY A 619 -7.38 -12.24 -54.19
CA GLY A 619 -6.04 -12.84 -54.33
C GLY A 619 -6.01 -14.21 -55.02
N SER A 620 -7.17 -14.83 -55.30
CA SER A 620 -7.23 -16.09 -56.07
C SER A 620 -7.44 -15.87 -57.58
N GLU A 621 -7.73 -14.64 -58.02
CA GLU A 621 -7.85 -14.28 -59.45
C GLU A 621 -6.50 -13.93 -60.11
N GLU A 622 -5.44 -13.67 -59.32
CA GLU A 622 -4.07 -13.47 -59.83
C GLU A 622 -3.23 -14.76 -59.66
N LYS A 623 -3.62 -15.83 -60.35
CA LYS A 623 -2.66 -16.87 -60.75
C LYS A 623 -2.51 -16.80 -62.27
N PRO A 624 -1.34 -16.46 -62.81
CA PRO A 624 -1.12 -16.51 -64.25
C PRO A 624 -1.18 -17.98 -64.69
N LEU A 625 -2.12 -18.27 -65.59
CA LEU A 625 -2.14 -19.49 -66.39
C LEU A 625 -0.87 -19.52 -67.26
N MET A 626 0.23 -20.06 -66.72
CA MET A 626 1.26 -20.70 -67.53
C MET A 626 1.04 -22.20 -67.43
N SER A 627 0.33 -22.76 -68.41
CA SER A 627 0.54 -24.11 -68.93
C SER A 627 -0.49 -24.38 -70.02
N SER A 628 -0.03 -24.39 -71.27
CA SER A 628 -0.48 -25.33 -72.30
C SER A 628 0.32 -25.09 -73.57
N GLU A 629 1.19 -26.04 -73.90
CA GLU A 629 1.46 -26.41 -75.28
C GLU A 629 1.00 -27.86 -75.43
N GLY A 630 0.11 -28.09 -76.40
CA GLY A 630 -0.10 -29.39 -77.03
C GLY A 630 -1.21 -30.30 -76.48
N GLY A 631 -2.29 -30.45 -77.26
CA GLY A 631 -3.09 -31.68 -77.28
C GLY A 631 -4.60 -31.50 -77.42
N ASP A 632 -5.12 -31.64 -78.64
CA ASP A 632 -6.53 -31.88 -78.96
C ASP A 632 -7.08 -33.11 -78.24
N TYR A 633 -8.29 -33.02 -77.66
CA TYR A 633 -9.37 -34.03 -77.72
C TYR A 633 -10.69 -33.47 -77.17
N ALA A 634 -11.79 -33.96 -77.74
CA ALA A 634 -13.14 -33.44 -77.64
C ALA A 634 -13.94 -33.89 -76.40
N VAL A 635 -14.91 -33.04 -75.99
CA VAL A 635 -16.18 -33.32 -75.28
C VAL A 635 -16.09 -33.86 -73.83
N TYR A 636 -16.48 -33.04 -72.85
CA TYR A 636 -17.71 -33.19 -72.03
C TYR A 636 -17.89 -31.96 -71.12
N GLY A 637 -19.15 -31.56 -70.90
CA GLY A 637 -19.53 -30.23 -70.40
C GLY A 637 -19.09 -29.86 -68.99
N THR A 638 -18.96 -28.55 -68.77
CA THR A 638 -18.94 -27.96 -67.43
C THR A 638 -19.80 -26.70 -67.42
N PHE A 639 -21.05 -26.87 -67.00
CA PHE A 639 -21.80 -25.79 -66.39
C PHE A 639 -21.12 -25.41 -65.06
N SER A 640 -21.16 -24.11 -64.73
CA SER A 640 -21.22 -23.60 -63.35
C SER A 640 -19.93 -23.36 -62.54
N ILE A 641 -18.99 -22.54 -63.04
CA ILE A 641 -18.03 -21.81 -62.16
C ILE A 641 -18.58 -20.42 -61.78
N LYS A 642 -19.25 -19.73 -62.71
CA LYS A 642 -19.84 -18.40 -62.48
C LYS A 642 -21.01 -18.41 -61.48
N VAL A 643 -21.77 -19.51 -61.43
CA VAL A 643 -22.90 -19.67 -60.49
C VAL A 643 -22.40 -19.97 -59.07
N GLN A 644 -21.30 -20.72 -58.90
CA GLN A 644 -20.73 -21.03 -57.58
C GLN A 644 -20.17 -19.77 -56.89
N ASN A 645 -19.48 -18.90 -57.63
CA ASN A 645 -18.97 -17.62 -57.10
C ASN A 645 -20.10 -16.64 -56.79
N ASN A 646 -21.16 -16.61 -57.60
CA ASN A 646 -22.36 -15.83 -57.31
C ASN A 646 -23.09 -16.34 -56.07
N LEU A 647 -23.18 -17.66 -55.86
CA LEU A 647 -23.85 -18.27 -54.71
C LEU A 647 -23.09 -18.01 -53.40
N VAL A 648 -21.75 -18.09 -53.42
CA VAL A 648 -20.89 -17.81 -52.26
C VAL A 648 -20.90 -16.32 -51.91
N SER A 649 -20.87 -15.43 -52.91
CA SER A 649 -20.99 -13.98 -52.73
C SER A 649 -22.36 -13.58 -52.20
N GLN A 650 -23.44 -14.16 -52.74
CA GLN A 650 -24.81 -13.92 -52.30
C GLN A 650 -25.03 -14.39 -50.86
N LYS A 651 -24.55 -15.59 -50.49
CA LYS A 651 -24.64 -16.10 -49.11
C LYS A 651 -23.90 -15.21 -48.11
N ALA A 652 -22.69 -14.77 -48.45
CA ALA A 652 -21.92 -13.86 -47.60
C ALA A 652 -22.60 -12.48 -47.43
N SER A 653 -23.26 -11.98 -48.47
CA SER A 653 -24.01 -10.72 -48.41
C SER A 653 -25.27 -10.80 -47.53
N VAL A 654 -25.98 -11.92 -47.57
CA VAL A 654 -27.17 -12.17 -46.72
C VAL A 654 -26.77 -12.32 -45.26
N GLU A 655 -25.68 -13.05 -44.97
CA GLU A 655 -25.14 -13.17 -43.61
C GLU A 655 -24.73 -11.80 -43.04
N LEU A 656 -24.06 -10.95 -43.83
CA LEU A 656 -23.64 -9.62 -43.42
C LEU A 656 -24.83 -8.68 -43.19
N TYR A 657 -25.84 -8.74 -44.06
CA TYR A 657 -27.09 -7.96 -43.91
C TYR A 657 -27.84 -8.36 -42.63
N ALA A 658 -28.06 -9.65 -42.41
CA ALA A 658 -28.71 -10.16 -41.21
C ALA A 658 -27.94 -9.77 -39.95
N ALA A 659 -26.61 -9.92 -39.94
CA ALA A 659 -25.76 -9.52 -38.83
C ALA A 659 -25.83 -8.01 -38.55
N THR A 660 -25.89 -7.18 -39.60
CA THR A 660 -26.01 -5.71 -39.47
C THR A 660 -27.35 -5.33 -38.85
N VAL A 661 -28.45 -5.91 -39.32
CA VAL A 661 -29.80 -5.67 -38.79
C VAL A 661 -29.90 -6.10 -37.32
N ILE A 662 -29.40 -7.30 -36.99
CA ILE A 662 -29.39 -7.80 -35.61
C ILE A 662 -28.54 -6.89 -34.73
N SER A 663 -27.36 -6.47 -35.19
CA SER A 663 -26.50 -5.56 -34.43
C SER A 663 -27.19 -4.22 -34.15
N MET A 664 -27.85 -3.63 -35.15
CA MET A 664 -28.59 -2.37 -34.97
C MET A 664 -29.75 -2.51 -33.99
N LEU A 665 -30.49 -3.63 -34.05
CA LEU A 665 -31.56 -3.91 -33.09
C LEU A 665 -31.03 -4.05 -31.66
N VAL A 666 -29.93 -4.78 -31.47
CA VAL A 666 -29.31 -4.96 -30.15
C VAL A 666 -28.73 -3.64 -29.63
N LEU A 667 -28.10 -2.81 -30.48
CA LEU A 667 -27.65 -1.47 -30.10
C LEU A 667 -28.82 -0.59 -29.63
N TRP A 668 -29.94 -0.62 -30.35
CA TRP A 668 -31.15 0.12 -29.99
C TRP A 668 -31.73 -0.34 -28.64
N ILE A 669 -31.80 -1.66 -28.40
CA ILE A 669 -32.20 -2.22 -27.09
C ILE A 669 -31.22 -1.78 -25.99
N GLY A 670 -29.91 -1.88 -26.26
CA GLY A 670 -28.86 -1.47 -25.31
C GLY A 670 -28.96 -0.01 -24.92
N GLN A 671 -29.26 0.88 -25.88
CA GLN A 671 -29.49 2.31 -25.62
C GLN A 671 -30.76 2.56 -24.79
N TRP A 672 -31.85 1.84 -25.04
CA TRP A 672 -33.04 1.91 -24.18
C TRP A 672 -32.77 1.46 -22.76
N VAL A 673 -32.07 0.34 -22.60
CA VAL A 673 -31.68 -0.18 -21.29
C VAL A 673 -30.77 0.82 -20.57
N PHE A 674 -29.79 1.39 -21.27
CA PHE A 674 -28.92 2.44 -20.73
C PHE A 674 -29.73 3.66 -20.24
N TRP A 675 -30.61 4.22 -21.07
CA TRP A 675 -31.40 5.40 -20.73
C TRP A 675 -32.46 5.13 -19.66
N GLY A 676 -33.09 3.95 -19.67
CA GLY A 676 -34.04 3.53 -18.64
C GLY A 676 -33.37 3.44 -17.27
N GLY A 677 -32.19 2.82 -17.21
CA GLY A 677 -31.37 2.79 -16.00
C GLY A 677 -30.90 4.18 -15.56
N PHE A 678 -30.37 4.98 -16.50
CA PHE A 678 -29.84 6.32 -16.20
C PHE A 678 -30.92 7.29 -15.71
N ILE A 679 -32.07 7.37 -16.38
CA ILE A 679 -33.19 8.24 -15.94
C ILE A 679 -33.76 7.77 -14.61
N GLY A 680 -33.87 6.46 -14.40
CA GLY A 680 -34.29 5.91 -13.13
C GLY A 680 -33.33 6.26 -11.98
N LEU A 681 -32.03 6.11 -12.23
CA LEU A 681 -30.96 6.41 -11.27
C LEU A 681 -30.93 7.90 -10.91
N SER A 682 -30.82 8.75 -11.93
CA SER A 682 -30.71 10.21 -11.78
C SER A 682 -32.00 10.87 -11.28
N SER A 683 -33.17 10.41 -11.73
CA SER A 683 -34.48 10.94 -11.34
C SER A 683 -34.51 12.47 -11.42
N GLU A 684 -34.59 13.17 -10.28
CA GLU A 684 -34.60 14.63 -10.20
C GLU A 684 -33.28 15.31 -10.60
N GLU A 685 -32.16 14.58 -10.60
CA GLU A 685 -30.86 15.09 -11.04
C GLU A 685 -30.75 15.15 -12.58
N PHE A 686 -31.69 14.54 -13.30
CA PHE A 686 -31.87 14.71 -14.73
C PHE A 686 -33.24 15.33 -15.01
N CYS A 687 -33.28 16.65 -15.04
CA CYS A 687 -34.48 17.46 -15.16
C CYS A 687 -34.40 18.46 -16.32
N PRO A 688 -34.57 18.02 -17.59
CA PRO A 688 -34.57 18.94 -18.73
C PRO A 688 -35.73 19.95 -18.65
N PRO A 689 -35.47 21.26 -18.80
CA PRO A 689 -36.51 22.29 -18.80
C PRO A 689 -37.37 22.18 -20.06
N LYS A 690 -38.67 22.49 -19.93
CA LYS A 690 -39.62 22.53 -21.06
C LYS A 690 -39.49 21.31 -21.98
N LEU A 691 -39.43 20.10 -21.41
CA LEU A 691 -39.17 18.84 -22.13
C LEU A 691 -40.07 18.65 -23.37
N GLY A 692 -41.31 19.13 -23.34
CA GLY A 692 -42.20 19.13 -24.50
C GLY A 692 -41.65 19.90 -25.71
N VAL A 693 -41.05 21.07 -25.49
CA VAL A 693 -40.42 21.88 -26.56
C VAL A 693 -39.21 21.14 -27.13
N LEU A 694 -38.37 20.57 -26.27
CA LEU A 694 -37.20 19.80 -26.70
C LEU A 694 -37.60 18.59 -27.56
N THR A 695 -38.71 17.94 -27.19
CA THR A 695 -39.30 16.81 -27.92
C THR A 695 -39.76 17.23 -29.31
N VAL A 696 -40.40 18.40 -29.43
CA VAL A 696 -40.83 18.95 -30.73
C VAL A 696 -39.64 19.21 -31.64
N VAL A 697 -38.54 19.77 -31.12
CA VAL A 697 -37.30 19.97 -31.88
C VAL A 697 -36.76 18.63 -32.38
N TRP A 698 -36.62 17.62 -31.51
CA TRP A 698 -36.16 16.29 -31.92
C TRP A 698 -37.07 15.65 -32.99
N ILE A 699 -38.39 15.79 -32.87
CA ILE A 699 -39.34 15.31 -33.87
C ILE A 699 -39.11 16.01 -35.21
N ALA A 700 -39.07 17.35 -35.23
CA ALA A 700 -38.94 18.13 -36.47
C ALA A 700 -37.67 17.76 -37.26
N PHE A 701 -36.52 17.64 -36.58
CA PHE A 701 -35.27 17.27 -37.22
C PHE A 701 -35.21 15.80 -37.63
N SER A 702 -35.86 14.90 -36.87
CA SER A 702 -35.99 13.49 -37.26
C SER A 702 -36.87 13.31 -38.49
N LEU A 703 -37.95 14.08 -38.61
CA LEU A 703 -38.78 14.13 -39.82
C LEU A 703 -37.96 14.64 -41.02
N ALA A 704 -37.19 15.72 -40.84
CA ALA A 704 -36.31 16.24 -41.89
C ALA A 704 -35.29 15.19 -42.36
N GLY A 705 -34.63 14.49 -41.43
CA GLY A 705 -33.70 13.40 -41.74
C GLY A 705 -34.38 12.27 -42.52
N ALA A 706 -35.57 11.84 -42.11
CA ALA A 706 -36.33 10.82 -42.82
C ALA A 706 -36.73 11.26 -44.25
N THR A 707 -37.01 12.55 -44.46
CA THR A 707 -37.26 13.07 -45.81
C THR A 707 -36.01 13.09 -46.69
N VAL A 708 -34.86 13.49 -46.13
CA VAL A 708 -33.56 13.47 -46.83
C VAL A 708 -33.15 12.05 -47.23
N ALA A 709 -33.43 11.06 -46.38
CA ALA A 709 -33.18 9.65 -46.69
C ALA A 709 -34.08 9.13 -47.83
N ALA A 710 -35.28 9.68 -48.00
CA ALA A 710 -36.27 9.22 -48.98
C ALA A 710 -36.18 9.91 -50.35
N THR A 711 -35.63 11.11 -50.41
CA THR A 711 -35.19 11.78 -51.67
C THR A 711 -33.83 11.26 -52.08
#